data_AF-A0A2E8GRW3-F1
#
_entry.id   AF-A0A2E8GRW3-F1
#
_cell.length_a   1.000
_cell.length_b   1.000
_cell.length_c   1.000
_cell.angle_alpha   90.00
_cell.angle_beta   90.00
_cell.angle_gamma   90.00
#
_symmetry.space_group_name_H-M   'P 1'
#
loop_
_entity.id
_entity.type
_entity.pdbx_description
1 polymer ?
#
loop_
_entity_poly.entity_id
_entity_poly.type
_entity_poly.pdbx_seq_one_letter_code
_entity_poly.pdbx_strand_id
1 'polypeptide(L)'
;MSLPIHRFETQARTVLLESRRLAERRKDAWITPHHLLWVLLSHSASPPANLTPALTAQSLESELDHTPAPERQLKFACVDPSLKQLLLNLIKASQAQATPAGVPELWDALSEAGILEDYQVAPPSPVPEANESATAVPALSLSAGVPEVQASVPLLAEFKGSASPNDFSLRGRDEALLRCLRLLSSRTTTCVLLVGIPGCGKTALLRELARRFAQELVPSPLRGYRLVTDLPNRSTEGAAPDFPQQLFHELQAWSTPTILVLDAPASHTSKHTTRPLFVQQLLELIQPHDSLKLLVSLTPEQLAHYPDPHSTNTQSALLTLLPLGVEATTEVLRDHKRGVEESHNVYLAPEALPLAARLALSTSPEQARPSSALGLLEKAALEYGVKLDQLALANPGSPEPKLLLRLAQLQRKQEAVRHAEQNALNQGNLDRASELHFETQSTLSTEIENANQEYVRLGGDRFLPECITPAWVAEIAGRLLGQAPELLLDTLPERLFRLKEQLTRVVVGAEQVFDSLLQALMRVKTPDGHLRGVLLWIGPQGSGKTTLLRALQNIWFGSNAESLVITDDTDTTSPATPVRTKTPLPARGLVHLNHLTKMGEPEMQRLKAWVSGVDSPFSGTVGDRLVVLEATLDSAPSSLNQTSDWLRFVGRHIPVLWLEHLDAILTFSQPNASERRRIAEDMLAKLQEKAVPSGVRITWEGTLPVEAVGLCPEDQACWGLHWRIAERLEQELAGQLLQAQASGSLSLKVVVRDGSLKLVRSGIQDQA
;
A
#
# COMPACT_ATOMS: atom_id res chain seq x y z
N MET A 1 9.43 -6.75 53.72
CA MET A 1 8.77 -5.64 52.99
C MET A 1 9.66 -5.22 51.83
N SER A 2 9.20 -5.46 50.61
CA SER A 2 9.86 -5.14 49.34
C SER A 2 9.88 -3.62 49.12
N LEU A 3 11.02 -3.07 48.72
CA LEU A 3 11.14 -1.67 48.30
C LEU A 3 10.34 -1.46 46.98
N PRO A 4 9.49 -0.42 46.87
CA PRO A 4 8.73 -0.13 45.65
C PRO A 4 9.63 0.56 44.60
N ILE A 5 10.47 -0.23 43.93
CA ILE A 5 11.48 0.25 42.95
C ILE A 5 10.84 0.99 41.75
N HIS A 6 9.57 0.72 41.44
CA HIS A 6 8.82 1.38 40.37
C HIS A 6 8.54 2.89 40.61
N ARG A 7 8.97 3.46 41.74
CA ARG A 7 8.81 4.89 42.04
C ARG A 7 10.05 5.73 41.72
N PHE A 8 11.18 5.08 41.47
CA PHE A 8 12.39 5.76 41.02
C PHE A 8 12.35 5.99 39.50
N GLU A 9 13.09 6.97 39.01
CA GLU A 9 13.33 7.19 37.59
C GLU A 9 14.11 6.03 36.96
N THR A 10 14.03 5.86 35.63
CA THR A 10 14.65 4.73 34.91
C THR A 10 16.15 4.61 35.18
N GLN A 11 16.89 5.73 35.23
CA GLN A 11 18.34 5.76 35.53
C GLN A 11 18.64 5.44 37.01
N ALA A 12 17.86 5.96 37.95
CA ALA A 12 18.00 5.61 39.36
C ALA A 12 17.72 4.12 39.62
N ARG A 13 16.76 3.52 38.89
CA ARG A 13 16.49 2.09 38.95
C ARG A 13 17.66 1.25 38.43
N THR A 14 18.32 1.66 37.35
CA THR A 14 19.48 0.91 36.83
C THR A 14 20.61 0.91 37.84
N VAL A 15 20.90 2.06 38.46
CA VAL A 15 21.91 2.20 39.52
C VAL A 15 21.60 1.28 40.71
N LEU A 16 20.35 1.24 41.19
CA LEU A 16 19.94 0.36 42.31
C LEU A 16 20.02 -1.14 41.97
N LEU A 17 19.74 -1.51 40.72
CA LEU A 17 19.88 -2.89 40.27
C LEU A 17 21.34 -3.29 40.09
N GLU A 18 22.19 -2.37 39.67
CA GLU A 18 23.63 -2.58 39.52
C GLU A 18 24.34 -2.66 40.86
N SER A 19 23.95 -1.87 41.86
CA SER A 19 24.52 -1.98 43.21
C SER A 19 24.20 -3.33 43.85
N ARG A 20 23.00 -3.86 43.59
CA ARG A 20 22.63 -5.23 43.94
C ARG A 20 23.49 -6.27 43.20
N ARG A 21 23.66 -6.13 41.88
CA ARG A 21 24.51 -7.03 41.09
C ARG A 21 25.96 -6.99 41.55
N LEU A 22 26.46 -5.82 41.97
CA LEU A 22 27.80 -5.65 42.51
C LEU A 22 27.97 -6.47 43.80
N ALA A 23 27.05 -6.33 44.75
CA ALA A 23 27.05 -7.12 45.99
C ALA A 23 26.94 -8.64 45.70
N GLU A 24 26.09 -9.04 44.76
CA GLU A 24 25.95 -10.45 44.35
C GLU A 24 27.23 -11.00 43.69
N ARG A 25 27.95 -10.20 42.89
CA ARG A 25 29.23 -10.59 42.27
C ARG A 25 30.33 -10.77 43.32
N ARG A 26 30.38 -9.88 44.31
CA ARG A 26 31.36 -9.94 45.41
C ARG A 26 31.01 -10.99 46.47
N LYS A 27 29.76 -11.50 46.45
CA LYS A 27 29.18 -12.44 47.43
C LYS A 27 28.99 -11.82 48.81
N ASP A 28 28.71 -10.52 48.85
CA ASP A 28 28.48 -9.79 50.09
C ASP A 28 27.10 -10.12 50.65
N ALA A 29 27.02 -10.21 51.98
CA ALA A 29 25.77 -10.53 52.67
C ALA A 29 24.74 -9.39 52.57
N TRP A 30 25.22 -8.15 52.50
CA TRP A 30 24.45 -6.93 52.61
C TRP A 30 24.77 -5.94 51.48
N ILE A 31 23.74 -5.33 50.90
CA ILE A 31 23.86 -4.20 49.99
C ILE A 31 23.98 -2.94 50.86
N THR A 32 25.20 -2.44 51.00
CA THR A 32 25.52 -1.25 51.81
C THR A 32 25.47 0.03 50.97
N PRO A 33 25.39 1.22 51.59
CA PRO A 33 25.46 2.49 50.87
C PRO A 33 26.75 2.68 50.04
N HIS A 34 27.86 2.07 50.45
CA HIS A 34 29.12 2.06 49.69
C HIS A 34 28.98 1.37 48.31
N HIS A 35 28.15 0.33 48.21
CA HIS A 35 27.84 -0.30 46.91
C HIS A 35 27.07 0.63 45.98
N LEU A 36 26.16 1.43 46.54
CA LEU A 36 25.41 2.44 45.79
C LEU A 36 26.37 3.55 45.31
N LEU A 37 27.22 4.04 46.19
CA LEU A 37 28.21 5.10 45.91
C LEU A 37 29.20 4.66 44.81
N TRP A 38 29.70 3.42 44.87
CA TRP A 38 30.61 2.87 43.85
C TRP A 38 29.95 2.81 42.46
N VAL A 39 28.67 2.40 42.39
CA VAL A 39 27.93 2.37 41.12
C VAL A 39 27.66 3.77 40.60
N LEU A 40 27.29 4.71 41.49
CA LEU A 40 27.09 6.12 41.12
C LEU A 40 28.37 6.74 40.53
N LEU A 41 29.53 6.50 41.14
CA LEU A 41 30.82 7.00 40.65
C LEU A 41 31.30 6.33 39.36
N SER A 42 30.89 5.08 39.10
CA SER A 42 31.28 4.36 37.87
C SER A 42 30.36 4.64 36.67
N HIS A 43 29.10 5.00 36.91
CA HIS A 43 28.08 5.16 35.86
C HIS A 43 27.66 6.62 35.60
N SER A 44 27.82 7.54 36.54
CA SER A 44 27.45 8.95 36.31
C SER A 44 28.58 9.74 35.63
N ALA A 45 28.24 10.43 34.54
CA ALA A 45 29.19 11.22 33.73
C ALA A 45 29.65 12.52 34.40
N SER A 46 29.06 12.91 35.53
CA SER A 46 29.50 14.05 36.34
C SER A 46 29.04 13.91 37.79
N PRO A 47 29.93 13.67 38.78
CA PRO A 47 29.61 13.92 40.17
C PRO A 47 29.21 15.39 40.38
N PRO A 48 28.41 15.73 41.41
CA PRO A 48 28.15 17.13 41.75
C PRO A 48 29.49 17.89 41.89
N ALA A 49 29.55 19.11 41.36
CA ALA A 49 30.78 19.92 41.20
C ALA A 49 31.58 20.19 42.51
N ASN A 50 31.02 19.83 43.66
CA ASN A 50 31.58 20.05 44.99
C ASN A 50 32.33 18.82 45.55
N LEU A 51 32.37 17.69 44.84
CA LEU A 51 33.15 16.53 45.27
C LEU A 51 34.63 16.70 44.88
N THR A 52 35.53 16.51 45.84
CA THR A 52 36.98 16.60 45.60
C THR A 52 37.44 15.53 44.60
N PRO A 53 38.47 15.79 43.79
CA PRO A 53 39.02 14.81 42.84
C PRO A 53 39.69 13.58 43.49
N ALA A 54 39.64 13.46 44.82
CA ALA A 54 40.25 12.37 45.60
C ALA A 54 39.33 11.13 45.74
N LEU A 55 38.02 11.29 45.58
CA LEU A 55 37.04 10.21 45.64
C LEU A 55 36.93 9.51 44.28
N THR A 56 37.71 8.44 44.11
CA THR A 56 37.61 7.55 42.95
C THR A 56 37.00 6.21 43.35
N ALA A 57 36.38 5.51 42.39
CA ALA A 57 35.83 4.16 42.62
C ALA A 57 36.88 3.17 43.18
N GLN A 58 38.17 3.41 42.91
CA GLN A 58 39.30 2.62 43.41
C GLN A 58 39.57 2.84 44.91
N SER A 59 39.39 4.06 45.42
CA SER A 59 39.53 4.34 46.87
C SER A 59 38.48 3.58 47.69
N LEU A 60 37.27 3.45 47.13
CA LEU A 60 36.13 2.75 47.73
C LEU A 60 36.23 1.22 47.70
N GLU A 61 37.06 0.65 46.81
CA GLU A 61 37.25 -0.80 46.76
C GLU A 61 37.85 -1.34 48.06
N SER A 62 38.74 -0.58 48.71
CA SER A 62 39.35 -0.96 49.99
C SER A 62 38.34 -1.09 51.14
N GLU A 63 37.30 -0.25 51.16
CA GLU A 63 36.25 -0.33 52.18
C GLU A 63 35.23 -1.44 51.90
N LEU A 64 34.96 -1.72 50.62
CA LEU A 64 34.11 -2.84 50.24
C LEU A 64 34.76 -4.20 50.61
N ASP A 65 36.10 -4.29 50.57
CA ASP A 65 36.85 -5.48 51.02
C ASP A 65 36.77 -5.74 52.53
N HIS A 66 36.43 -4.72 53.33
CA HIS A 66 36.22 -4.86 54.78
C HIS A 66 34.81 -5.32 55.16
N THR A 67 33.91 -5.50 54.19
CA THR A 67 32.56 -6.00 54.49
C THR A 67 32.61 -7.50 54.85
N PRO A 68 32.01 -7.91 55.98
CA PRO A 68 32.11 -9.29 56.44
C PRO A 68 31.35 -10.24 55.51
N ALA A 69 32.05 -11.26 55.02
CA ALA A 69 31.46 -12.34 54.26
C ALA A 69 30.44 -13.11 55.13
N PRO A 70 29.29 -13.54 54.57
CA PRO A 70 28.25 -14.19 55.36
C PRO A 70 28.69 -15.56 55.90
N GLU A 71 28.39 -15.85 57.17
CA GLU A 71 28.61 -17.16 57.80
C GLU A 71 27.80 -18.31 57.14
N ARG A 72 26.78 -17.98 56.33
CA ARG A 72 25.98 -18.92 55.53
C ARG A 72 25.76 -18.36 54.13
N GLN A 73 25.93 -19.18 53.09
CA GLN A 73 25.62 -18.79 51.71
C GLN A 73 24.13 -18.43 51.55
N LEU A 74 23.83 -17.14 51.51
CA LEU A 74 22.51 -16.62 51.17
C LEU A 74 22.34 -16.67 49.64
N LYS A 75 21.15 -17.05 49.17
CA LYS A 75 20.82 -17.04 47.72
C LYS A 75 20.71 -15.63 47.13
N PHE A 76 20.49 -14.62 47.98
CA PHE A 76 20.35 -13.21 47.58
C PHE A 76 20.96 -12.31 48.67
N ALA A 77 21.61 -11.21 48.27
CA ALA A 77 22.09 -10.18 49.19
C ALA A 77 20.90 -9.41 49.80
N CYS A 78 20.92 -9.19 51.11
CA CYS A 78 19.90 -8.42 51.81
C CYS A 78 20.22 -6.92 51.73
N VAL A 79 19.21 -6.05 51.72
CA VAL A 79 19.46 -4.59 51.78
C VAL A 79 19.82 -4.20 53.21
N ASP A 80 20.91 -3.46 53.38
CA ASP A 80 21.32 -2.94 54.68
C ASP A 80 20.22 -2.06 55.32
N PRO A 81 19.97 -2.16 56.64
CA PRO A 81 18.96 -1.35 57.32
C PRO A 81 19.12 0.17 57.10
N SER A 82 20.35 0.68 57.04
CA SER A 82 20.65 2.10 56.81
C SER A 82 20.24 2.53 55.40
N LEU A 83 20.67 1.79 54.38
CA LEU A 83 20.30 2.03 52.98
C LEU A 83 18.80 1.94 52.77
N LYS A 84 18.14 0.97 53.42
CA LYS A 84 16.69 0.81 53.36
C LYS A 84 15.96 2.04 53.94
N GLN A 85 16.44 2.60 55.05
CA GLN A 85 15.85 3.80 55.63
C GLN A 85 16.04 5.03 54.72
N LEU A 86 17.23 5.20 54.12
CA LEU A 86 17.50 6.28 53.17
C LEU A 86 16.56 6.22 51.95
N LEU A 87 16.43 5.05 51.31
CA LEU A 87 15.55 4.88 50.17
C LEU A 87 14.08 5.11 50.52
N LEU A 88 13.64 4.73 51.73
CA LEU A 88 12.28 5.00 52.19
C LEU A 88 12.03 6.50 52.45
N ASN A 89 13.02 7.22 52.97
CA ASN A 89 12.93 8.66 53.16
C ASN A 89 12.86 9.40 51.82
N LEU A 90 13.65 8.98 50.83
CA LEU A 90 13.56 9.49 49.46
C LEU A 90 12.21 9.25 48.82
N ILE A 91 11.65 8.04 48.97
CA ILE A 91 10.31 7.75 48.46
C ILE A 91 9.28 8.67 49.13
N LYS A 92 9.38 8.93 50.44
CA LYS A 92 8.47 9.87 51.12
C LYS A 92 8.65 11.32 50.65
N ALA A 93 9.88 11.77 50.40
CA ALA A 93 10.17 13.11 49.87
C ALA A 93 9.62 13.29 48.44
N SER A 94 9.86 12.31 47.56
CA SER A 94 9.33 12.27 46.20
C SER A 94 7.79 12.28 46.16
N GLN A 95 7.14 11.64 47.14
CA GLN A 95 5.68 11.67 47.27
C GLN A 95 5.13 13.05 47.62
N ALA A 96 5.87 13.86 48.39
CA ALA A 96 5.46 15.22 48.74
C ALA A 96 5.58 16.18 47.54
N GLN A 97 6.52 15.92 46.62
CA GLN A 97 6.82 16.79 45.46
C GLN A 97 6.18 16.30 44.14
N ALA A 98 5.50 15.15 44.13
CA ALA A 98 4.86 14.52 42.96
C ALA A 98 5.80 14.22 41.77
N THR A 99 7.11 14.22 41.99
CA THR A 99 8.16 13.86 41.02
C THR A 99 8.76 12.49 41.35
N PRO A 100 9.08 11.63 40.37
CA PRO A 100 9.75 10.35 40.63
C PRO A 100 11.20 10.56 41.04
N ALA A 101 11.71 9.75 41.98
CA ALA A 101 13.04 9.97 42.53
C ALA A 101 14.17 9.63 41.53
N GLY A 102 15.00 10.62 41.18
CA GLY A 102 16.10 10.56 40.22
C GLY A 102 17.48 10.31 40.84
N VAL A 103 18.52 10.34 39.99
CA VAL A 103 19.93 10.20 40.39
C VAL A 103 20.46 11.37 41.25
N PRO A 104 20.09 12.64 41.02
CA PRO A 104 20.53 13.75 41.87
C PRO A 104 20.09 13.61 43.33
N GLU A 105 18.85 13.20 43.56
CA GLU A 105 18.33 13.04 44.91
C GLU A 105 18.96 11.84 45.63
N LEU A 106 19.44 10.82 44.90
CA LEU A 106 20.26 9.76 45.49
C LEU A 106 21.61 10.29 46.00
N TRP A 107 22.21 11.27 45.32
CA TRP A 107 23.42 11.95 45.80
C TRP A 107 23.13 12.78 47.04
N ASP A 108 22.03 13.54 47.04
CA ASP A 108 21.63 14.36 48.19
C ASP A 108 21.36 13.50 49.43
N ALA A 109 20.65 12.38 49.27
CA ALA A 109 20.38 11.46 50.38
C ALA A 109 21.64 10.79 50.94
N LEU A 110 22.64 10.51 50.10
CA LEU A 110 23.94 10.01 50.57
C LEU A 110 24.72 11.09 51.32
N SER A 111 24.58 12.35 50.92
CA SER A 111 25.16 13.49 51.63
C SER A 111 24.50 13.73 52.98
N GLU A 112 23.17 13.75 53.05
CA GLU A 112 22.42 13.92 54.32
C GLU A 112 22.67 12.79 55.31
N ALA A 113 22.98 11.59 54.82
CA ALA A 113 23.30 10.42 55.63
C ALA A 113 24.69 10.51 56.29
N GLY A 114 25.50 11.52 55.99
CA GLY A 114 26.86 11.67 56.51
C GLY A 114 27.88 10.68 55.92
N ILE A 115 27.49 9.85 54.95
CA ILE A 115 28.38 8.84 54.34
C ILE A 115 29.52 9.50 53.55
N LEU A 116 29.28 10.72 53.07
CA LEU A 116 30.29 11.54 52.38
C LEU A 116 31.19 12.34 53.34
N GLU A 117 30.83 12.45 54.63
CA GLU A 117 31.63 13.18 55.63
C GLU A 117 32.91 12.41 56.01
N ASP A 118 32.84 11.08 56.02
CA ASP A 118 34.00 10.18 56.22
C ASP A 118 35.11 10.41 55.17
N TYR A 119 34.77 11.05 54.05
CA TYR A 119 35.67 11.35 52.93
C TYR A 119 36.05 12.84 52.78
N GLN A 120 35.88 13.64 53.85
CA GLN A 120 36.14 15.08 53.90
C GLN A 120 35.41 15.91 52.82
N VAL A 121 34.09 15.79 52.76
CA VAL A 121 33.22 16.72 52.02
C VAL A 121 32.58 17.70 53.01
N ALA A 122 32.80 19.00 52.83
CA ALA A 122 32.18 20.03 53.67
C ALA A 122 30.66 20.11 53.41
N PRO A 123 29.81 20.31 54.44
CA PRO A 123 28.36 20.34 54.26
C PRO A 123 27.91 21.59 53.48
N PRO A 124 26.85 21.50 52.66
CA PRO A 124 26.36 22.64 51.87
C PRO A 124 25.71 23.70 52.77
N SER A 125 26.08 24.97 52.57
CA SER A 125 25.37 26.12 53.11
C SER A 125 24.00 26.30 52.42
N PRO A 126 22.94 26.70 53.14
CA PRO A 126 21.61 26.87 52.56
C PRO A 126 21.50 28.24 51.86
N VAL A 127 20.96 28.29 50.64
CA VAL A 127 20.55 29.53 49.97
C VAL A 127 19.29 29.23 49.13
N PRO A 128 18.39 30.20 48.88
CA PRO A 128 16.98 30.12 49.23
C PRO A 128 16.10 29.99 47.98
N GLU A 129 14.80 29.83 48.21
CA GLU A 129 13.77 29.80 47.18
C GLU A 129 13.64 31.11 46.37
N ALA A 130 13.17 30.92 45.12
CA ALA A 130 12.42 31.83 44.24
C ALA A 130 13.19 32.88 43.38
N ASN A 131 13.10 32.72 42.05
CA ASN A 131 12.14 33.50 41.26
C ASN A 131 12.00 33.01 39.81
N GLU A 132 10.76 32.66 39.45
CA GLU A 132 10.24 32.70 38.08
C GLU A 132 10.06 34.16 37.64
N SER A 133 10.51 34.53 36.43
CA SER A 133 9.74 35.26 35.41
C SER A 133 10.62 35.85 34.29
N ALA A 134 10.39 35.32 33.08
CA ALA A 134 10.26 35.97 31.77
C ALA A 134 11.06 37.24 31.41
N THR A 135 11.72 37.25 30.24
CA THR A 135 11.26 37.87 28.97
C THR A 135 12.35 37.90 27.88
N ALA A 136 11.89 38.08 26.64
CA ALA A 136 12.53 37.84 25.35
C ALA A 136 13.46 38.96 24.80
N VAL A 137 14.57 38.53 24.14
CA VAL A 137 15.13 38.94 22.80
C VAL A 137 15.75 40.38 22.68
N PRO A 138 16.77 40.70 21.82
CA PRO A 138 17.37 39.99 20.67
C PRO A 138 18.92 39.88 20.56
N ALA A 139 19.32 39.14 19.52
CA ALA A 139 20.62 38.88 18.89
C ALA A 139 21.73 39.95 18.92
N LEU A 140 22.98 39.48 19.03
CA LEU A 140 24.16 39.92 18.24
C LEU A 140 25.34 38.91 18.36
N SER A 141 25.61 38.25 17.24
CA SER A 141 26.92 37.84 16.67
C SER A 141 28.10 37.35 17.55
N LEU A 142 28.42 36.06 17.34
CA LEU A 142 29.74 35.45 17.06
C LEU A 142 30.95 35.78 17.97
N SER A 143 31.46 34.79 18.70
CA SER A 143 32.61 33.97 18.26
C SER A 143 33.14 33.01 19.33
N ALA A 144 33.56 31.84 18.86
CA ALA A 144 34.60 30.97 19.39
C ALA A 144 34.43 30.37 20.80
N GLY A 145 33.96 29.13 20.84
CA GLY A 145 34.09 28.22 21.97
C GLY A 145 33.42 26.90 21.63
N VAL A 146 34.23 25.87 21.40
CA VAL A 146 33.84 24.48 21.12
C VAL A 146 32.64 24.06 21.99
N PRO A 147 31.49 23.63 21.44
CA PRO A 147 30.50 22.98 22.28
C PRO A 147 30.99 21.55 22.51
N GLU A 148 31.28 21.24 23.78
CA GLU A 148 31.30 19.88 24.28
C GLU A 148 30.09 19.13 23.74
N VAL A 149 30.36 18.01 23.06
CA VAL A 149 29.35 17.12 22.48
C VAL A 149 28.61 16.45 23.64
N GLN A 150 27.57 17.13 24.13
CA GLN A 150 26.62 16.57 25.05
C GLN A 150 25.86 15.42 24.37
N ALA A 151 25.88 14.28 25.06
CA ALA A 151 24.86 13.24 25.11
C ALA A 151 24.17 12.87 23.78
N SER A 152 24.61 11.73 23.23
CA SER A 152 23.76 10.61 22.79
C SER A 152 22.32 10.90 22.31
N VAL A 153 22.06 10.44 21.08
CA VAL A 153 20.75 10.12 20.45
C VAL A 153 20.06 11.24 19.65
N PRO A 154 20.38 11.44 18.35
CA PRO A 154 19.49 12.21 17.47
C PRO A 154 18.38 11.35 16.88
N LEU A 155 18.63 10.06 16.64
CA LEU A 155 17.77 9.34 15.71
C LEU A 155 16.53 8.71 16.36
N LEU A 156 16.67 8.18 17.58
CA LEU A 156 15.51 7.79 18.36
C LEU A 156 14.75 9.02 18.86
N ALA A 157 15.39 10.18 19.10
CA ALA A 157 14.71 11.36 19.62
C ALA A 157 13.77 12.00 18.58
N GLU A 158 14.18 12.11 17.32
CA GLU A 158 13.31 12.62 16.24
C GLU A 158 12.23 11.61 15.84
N PHE A 159 12.54 10.32 15.74
CA PHE A 159 11.51 9.30 15.45
C PHE A 159 10.58 9.00 16.64
N LYS A 160 10.98 9.29 17.90
CA LYS A 160 10.10 9.23 19.07
C LYS A 160 9.10 10.39 19.14
N GLY A 161 9.29 11.44 18.34
CA GLY A 161 8.47 12.65 18.41
C GLY A 161 7.02 12.51 17.94
N SER A 162 6.60 11.40 17.32
CA SER A 162 5.25 11.32 16.76
C SER A 162 4.60 9.93 16.64
N ALA A 163 5.18 8.85 17.17
CA ALA A 163 4.59 7.52 16.98
C ALA A 163 4.87 6.57 18.15
N SER A 164 3.85 5.80 18.50
CA SER A 164 3.87 4.79 19.54
C SER A 164 4.88 3.68 19.21
N PRO A 165 5.42 2.95 20.20
CA PRO A 165 6.34 1.82 19.95
C PRO A 165 5.74 0.67 19.11
N ASN A 166 4.45 0.73 18.76
CA ASN A 166 3.75 -0.25 17.92
C ASN A 166 3.65 0.12 16.43
N ASP A 167 4.10 1.31 16.00
CA ASP A 167 3.87 1.83 14.64
C ASP A 167 4.85 1.31 13.57
N PHE A 168 5.60 0.23 13.83
CA PHE A 168 6.71 -0.20 12.97
C PHE A 168 6.55 -1.63 12.48
N SER A 169 5.66 -1.83 11.51
CA SER A 169 5.58 -3.11 10.78
C SER A 169 6.42 -3.07 9.50
N LEU A 170 7.58 -3.71 9.53
CA LEU A 170 8.36 -4.02 8.33
C LEU A 170 8.00 -5.40 7.74
N ARG A 171 6.73 -5.83 7.87
CA ARG A 171 6.31 -7.15 7.37
C ARG A 171 6.47 -7.25 5.85
N GLY A 172 6.95 -8.41 5.40
CA GLY A 172 7.19 -8.69 3.99
C GLY A 172 8.43 -8.02 3.39
N ARG A 173 9.33 -7.46 4.20
CA ARG A 173 10.53 -6.74 3.72
C ARG A 173 11.87 -7.14 4.36
N ASP A 174 11.91 -8.30 5.00
CA ASP A 174 13.12 -8.83 5.63
C ASP A 174 14.27 -8.98 4.63
N GLU A 175 13.99 -9.43 3.41
CA GLU A 175 15.02 -9.58 2.37
C GLU A 175 15.63 -8.23 1.96
N ALA A 176 14.80 -7.21 1.78
CA ALA A 176 15.25 -5.87 1.42
C ALA A 176 16.12 -5.26 2.54
N LEU A 177 15.73 -5.47 3.80
CA LEU A 177 16.50 -5.02 4.95
C LEU A 177 17.83 -5.78 5.09
N LEU A 178 17.82 -7.11 4.96
CA LEU A 178 19.04 -7.92 4.98
C LEU A 178 19.98 -7.53 3.84
N ARG A 179 19.44 -7.27 2.64
CA ARG A 179 20.22 -6.79 1.50
C ARG A 179 20.82 -5.42 1.77
N CYS A 180 20.05 -4.50 2.37
CA CYS A 180 20.56 -3.19 2.78
C CYS A 180 21.72 -3.32 3.80
N LEU A 181 21.55 -4.14 4.84
CA LEU A 181 22.62 -4.41 5.82
C LEU A 181 23.84 -5.05 5.18
N ARG A 182 23.67 -5.98 4.23
CA ARG A 182 24.78 -6.58 3.47
C ARG A 182 25.52 -5.54 2.64
N LEU A 183 24.80 -4.67 1.94
CA LEU A 183 25.41 -3.57 1.18
C LEU A 183 26.19 -2.65 2.12
N LEU A 184 25.56 -2.16 3.19
CA LEU A 184 26.22 -1.32 4.19
C LEU A 184 27.43 -2.01 4.85
N SER A 185 27.42 -3.34 4.99
CA SER A 185 28.55 -4.09 5.58
C SER A 185 29.77 -4.20 4.65
N SER A 186 29.61 -3.91 3.36
CA SER A 186 30.70 -4.02 2.40
C SER A 186 31.75 -2.93 2.63
N ARG A 187 32.99 -3.22 2.23
CA ARG A 187 34.12 -2.27 2.29
C ARG A 187 34.21 -1.35 1.08
N THR A 188 33.55 -1.71 -0.02
CA THR A 188 33.64 -0.97 -1.30
C THR A 188 32.51 0.03 -1.45
N THR A 189 31.36 -0.22 -0.82
CA THR A 189 30.20 0.67 -0.92
C THR A 189 30.32 1.83 0.08
N THR A 190 30.43 3.04 -0.45
CA THR A 190 30.33 4.29 0.32
C THR A 190 28.89 4.76 0.41
N CYS A 191 28.07 4.49 -0.61
CA CYS A 191 26.71 5.00 -0.72
C CYS A 191 25.71 3.89 -1.09
N VAL A 192 24.59 3.83 -0.39
CA VAL A 192 23.45 2.96 -0.72
C VAL A 192 22.28 3.83 -1.18
N LEU A 193 21.88 3.67 -2.45
CA LEU A 193 20.76 4.35 -3.06
C LEU A 193 19.51 3.48 -2.93
N LEU A 194 18.56 3.92 -2.10
CA LEU A 194 17.30 3.24 -1.86
C LEU A 194 16.22 3.82 -2.78
N VAL A 195 15.96 3.11 -3.87
CA VAL A 195 15.08 3.58 -4.96
C VAL A 195 13.72 2.91 -4.87
N GLY A 196 12.65 3.68 -5.03
CA GLY A 196 11.30 3.12 -5.07
C GLY A 196 10.23 4.18 -5.35
N ILE A 197 9.04 3.72 -5.73
CA ILE A 197 7.87 4.61 -5.90
C ILE A 197 7.49 5.20 -4.53
N PRO A 198 6.99 6.46 -4.46
CA PRO A 198 6.46 7.02 -3.22
C PRO A 198 5.38 6.10 -2.63
N GLY A 199 5.34 6.02 -1.30
CA GLY A 199 4.38 5.15 -0.59
C GLY A 199 4.76 3.67 -0.53
N CYS A 200 5.85 3.23 -1.19
CA CYS A 200 6.34 1.86 -1.05
C CYS A 200 6.67 1.54 0.42
N GLY A 201 7.14 2.48 1.24
CA GLY A 201 7.55 2.24 2.63
C GLY A 201 9.07 2.27 2.84
N LYS A 202 9.74 3.24 2.19
CA LYS A 202 11.17 3.50 2.34
C LYS A 202 11.50 3.93 3.77
N THR A 203 10.74 4.89 4.28
CA THR A 203 10.87 5.40 5.65
C THR A 203 10.64 4.29 6.68
N ALA A 204 9.74 3.33 6.43
CA ALA A 204 9.59 2.17 7.31
C ALA A 204 10.86 1.31 7.37
N LEU A 205 11.56 1.14 6.24
CA LEU A 205 12.86 0.45 6.20
C LEU A 205 13.95 1.22 6.94
N LEU A 206 14.02 2.55 6.77
CA LEU A 206 14.95 3.42 7.51
C LEU A 206 14.73 3.33 9.02
N ARG A 207 13.47 3.37 9.46
CA ARG A 207 13.09 3.25 10.88
C ARG A 207 13.42 1.88 11.46
N GLU A 208 13.24 0.80 10.71
CA GLU A 208 13.62 -0.53 11.20
C GLU A 208 15.13 -0.70 11.27
N LEU A 209 15.88 -0.14 10.30
CA LEU A 209 17.35 -0.08 10.39
C LEU A 209 17.77 0.65 11.66
N ALA A 210 17.24 1.85 11.87
CA ALA A 210 17.47 2.64 13.08
C ALA A 210 17.20 1.86 14.37
N ARG A 211 16.07 1.14 14.44
CA ARG A 211 15.72 0.30 15.58
C ARG A 211 16.76 -0.81 15.81
N ARG A 212 17.24 -1.46 14.75
CA ARG A 212 18.28 -2.50 14.85
C ARG A 212 19.63 -1.94 15.27
N PHE A 213 20.01 -0.76 14.78
CA PHE A 213 21.22 -0.07 15.24
C PHE A 213 21.12 0.30 16.73
N ALA A 214 19.96 0.78 17.19
CA ALA A 214 19.73 1.10 18.60
C ALA A 214 19.74 -0.13 19.53
N GLN A 215 19.30 -1.29 19.02
CA GLN A 215 19.31 -2.56 19.74
C GLN A 215 20.64 -3.34 19.58
N GLU A 216 21.62 -2.78 18.86
CA GLU A 216 22.87 -3.45 18.46
C GLU A 216 22.67 -4.79 17.71
N LEU A 217 21.48 -4.99 17.12
CA LEU A 217 21.09 -6.14 16.29
C LEU A 217 21.58 -5.97 14.85
N VAL A 218 22.86 -5.61 14.69
CA VAL A 218 23.51 -5.38 13.39
C VAL A 218 24.73 -6.29 13.22
N PRO A 219 25.12 -6.62 11.97
CA PRO A 219 26.32 -7.39 11.69
C PRO A 219 27.56 -6.78 12.35
N SER A 220 28.52 -7.62 12.75
CA SER A 220 29.80 -7.21 13.36
C SER A 220 30.49 -6.00 12.70
N PRO A 221 30.59 -5.88 11.36
CA PRO A 221 31.23 -4.71 10.72
C PRO A 221 30.47 -3.39 10.87
N LEU A 222 29.19 -3.44 11.27
CA LEU A 222 28.34 -2.26 11.46
C LEU A 222 28.16 -1.90 12.95
N ARG A 223 28.75 -2.68 13.87
CA ARG A 223 28.72 -2.33 15.29
C ARG A 223 29.56 -1.07 15.55
N GLY A 224 29.02 -0.17 16.37
CA GLY A 224 29.65 1.12 16.68
C GLY A 224 29.43 2.21 15.63
N TYR A 225 28.79 1.90 14.50
CA TYR A 225 28.33 2.95 13.57
C TYR A 225 27.14 3.69 14.14
N ARG A 226 27.18 5.02 14.08
CA ARG A 226 26.08 5.92 14.45
C ARG A 226 25.22 6.20 13.23
N LEU A 227 23.91 5.98 13.32
CA LEU A 227 22.96 6.34 12.27
C LEU A 227 22.43 7.75 12.55
N VAL A 228 22.50 8.66 11.57
CA VAL A 228 22.07 10.06 11.67
C VAL A 228 21.19 10.40 10.48
N THR A 229 19.97 10.88 10.74
CA THR A 229 19.04 11.40 9.73
C THR A 229 19.23 12.89 9.55
N ASP A 230 18.83 13.40 8.38
CA ASP A 230 18.75 14.81 8.00
C ASP A 230 18.96 15.79 9.17
N LEU A 231 20.08 16.52 9.14
CA LEU A 231 20.45 17.46 10.20
C LEU A 231 19.28 18.42 10.47
N PRO A 232 18.72 18.47 11.71
CA PRO A 232 17.39 19.02 12.01
C PRO A 232 17.10 20.47 11.58
N ASN A 233 18.09 21.24 11.15
CA ASN A 233 17.99 22.69 10.96
C ASN A 233 18.65 23.21 9.68
N ARG A 234 19.01 22.35 8.72
CA ARG A 234 19.64 22.79 7.47
C ARG A 234 18.92 22.16 6.28
N SER A 235 18.01 22.92 5.66
CA SER A 235 17.36 22.48 4.44
C SER A 235 18.42 22.23 3.36
N THR A 236 18.52 20.98 2.91
CA THR A 236 19.26 20.60 1.69
C THR A 236 18.70 21.32 0.45
N GLU A 237 17.52 21.91 0.58
CA GLU A 237 16.88 22.81 -0.38
C GLU A 237 17.31 24.26 -0.08
N GLY A 238 18.25 24.79 -0.86
CA GLY A 238 18.71 26.18 -0.78
C GLY A 238 20.09 26.39 -0.14
N ALA A 239 20.83 25.32 0.17
CA ALA A 239 22.17 25.43 0.73
C ALA A 239 23.16 26.10 -0.24
N ALA A 240 24.06 26.92 0.30
CA ALA A 240 25.17 27.54 -0.44
C ALA A 240 26.04 26.45 -1.13
N PRO A 241 26.70 26.76 -2.27
CA PRO A 241 27.51 25.78 -3.00
C PRO A 241 28.63 25.12 -2.16
N ASP A 242 29.10 25.81 -1.12
CA ASP A 242 30.18 25.32 -0.23
C ASP A 242 29.68 24.41 0.91
N PHE A 243 28.36 24.28 1.06
CA PHE A 243 27.74 23.50 2.14
C PHE A 243 28.15 22.02 2.20
N PRO A 244 28.29 21.27 1.08
CA PRO A 244 28.68 19.87 1.12
C PRO A 244 30.08 19.68 1.74
N GLN A 245 31.01 20.60 1.42
CA GLN A 245 32.37 20.57 1.96
C GLN A 245 32.39 20.87 3.45
N GLN A 246 31.59 21.85 3.90
CA GLN A 246 31.45 22.17 5.32
C GLN A 246 30.88 20.99 6.11
N LEU A 247 29.84 20.35 5.59
CA LEU A 247 29.27 19.15 6.20
C LEU A 247 30.26 17.99 6.24
N PHE A 248 31.02 17.77 5.17
CA PHE A 248 32.03 16.72 5.14
C PHE A 248 33.08 16.92 6.23
N HIS A 249 33.59 18.15 6.40
CA HIS A 249 34.53 18.47 7.47
C HIS A 249 33.91 18.32 8.87
N GLU A 250 32.66 18.73 9.06
CA GLU A 250 31.92 18.57 10.31
C GLU A 250 31.76 17.09 10.69
N LEU A 251 31.45 16.24 9.70
CA LEU A 251 31.26 14.81 9.91
C LEU A 251 32.58 14.05 10.07
N GLN A 252 33.66 14.46 9.41
CA GLN A 252 35.00 13.91 9.65
C GLN A 252 35.55 14.27 11.03
N ALA A 253 35.15 15.42 11.58
CA ALA A 253 35.53 15.81 12.94
C ALA A 253 34.91 14.89 14.01
N TRP A 254 33.86 14.12 13.67
CA TRP A 254 33.26 13.17 14.59
C TRP A 254 34.18 11.95 14.75
N SER A 255 34.56 11.64 15.99
CA SER A 255 35.41 10.49 16.32
C SER A 255 34.73 9.13 16.10
N THR A 256 33.42 9.12 15.85
CA THR A 256 32.62 7.91 15.69
C THR A 256 32.24 7.67 14.23
N PRO A 257 32.36 6.43 13.71
CA PRO A 257 31.94 6.12 12.36
C PRO A 257 30.43 6.34 12.20
N THR A 258 30.03 6.98 11.12
CA THR A 258 28.68 7.54 10.96
C THR A 258 28.05 7.13 9.63
N ILE A 259 26.78 6.75 9.68
CA ILE A 259 25.92 6.54 8.52
C ILE A 259 24.95 7.71 8.43
N LEU A 260 25.12 8.55 7.41
CA LEU A 260 24.22 9.67 7.14
C LEU A 260 23.07 9.20 6.25
N VAL A 261 21.85 9.35 6.74
CA VAL A 261 20.61 9.07 6.04
C VAL A 261 20.02 10.37 5.52
N LEU A 262 19.89 10.45 4.20
CA LEU A 262 19.20 11.53 3.50
C LEU A 262 17.84 11.01 3.05
N ASP A 263 16.76 11.40 3.74
CA ASP A 263 15.40 10.99 3.36
C ASP A 263 14.75 12.10 2.51
N ALA A 264 14.32 11.76 1.30
CA ALA A 264 13.54 12.69 0.49
C ALA A 264 12.07 12.69 0.98
N PRO A 265 11.52 13.82 1.46
CA PRO A 265 10.10 13.88 1.79
C PRO A 265 9.25 13.63 0.53
N ALA A 266 8.10 12.96 0.70
CA ALA A 266 7.15 12.59 -0.36
C ALA A 266 6.42 13.79 -1.01
N SER A 267 6.92 15.02 -0.85
CA SER A 267 6.34 16.22 -1.45
C SER A 267 6.44 16.14 -2.98
N HIS A 268 5.28 15.95 -3.61
CA HIS A 268 5.08 15.99 -5.06
C HIS A 268 5.25 17.40 -5.67
N THR A 269 5.68 18.39 -4.88
CA THR A 269 5.74 19.78 -5.30
C THR A 269 7.09 20.36 -4.92
N SER A 270 8.10 20.14 -5.75
CA SER A 270 8.70 21.20 -6.57
C SER A 270 9.89 20.66 -7.35
N LYS A 271 10.30 21.41 -8.37
CA LYS A 271 11.46 21.19 -9.23
C LYS A 271 12.75 21.07 -8.40
N HIS A 272 13.09 19.88 -7.89
CA HIS A 272 14.29 19.68 -7.05
C HIS A 272 15.38 18.89 -7.79
N THR A 273 16.08 19.58 -8.69
CA THR A 273 17.36 19.14 -9.30
C THR A 273 18.55 19.25 -8.35
N THR A 274 18.38 19.85 -7.16
CA THR A 274 19.48 20.18 -6.23
C THR A 274 19.95 19.00 -5.37
N ARG A 275 19.07 18.08 -4.96
CA ARG A 275 19.47 16.91 -4.13
C ARG A 275 20.40 15.92 -4.86
N PRO A 276 20.12 15.51 -6.11
CA PRO A 276 21.02 14.62 -6.85
C PRO A 276 22.43 15.21 -6.96
N LEU A 277 22.52 16.51 -7.27
CA LEU A 277 23.76 17.28 -7.34
C LEU A 277 24.47 17.32 -5.98
N PHE A 278 23.74 17.60 -4.90
CA PHE A 278 24.30 17.61 -3.54
C PHE A 278 24.88 16.25 -3.14
N VAL A 279 24.16 15.15 -3.41
CA VAL A 279 24.68 13.81 -3.10
C VAL A 279 25.88 13.48 -3.98
N GLN A 280 25.89 13.88 -5.26
CA GLN A 280 27.06 13.69 -6.14
C GLN A 280 28.29 14.41 -5.60
N GLN A 281 28.14 15.69 -5.22
CA GLN A 281 29.23 16.48 -4.62
C GLN A 281 29.76 15.85 -3.33
N LEU A 282 28.89 15.29 -2.48
CA LEU A 282 29.33 14.54 -1.29
C LEU A 282 30.05 13.23 -1.67
N LEU A 283 29.55 12.51 -2.68
CA LEU A 283 30.12 11.23 -3.11
C LEU A 283 31.52 11.40 -3.71
N GLU A 284 31.79 12.53 -4.38
CA GLU A 284 33.13 12.88 -4.88
C GLU A 284 34.13 13.16 -3.73
N LEU A 285 33.65 13.62 -2.57
CA LEU A 285 34.49 13.92 -1.41
C LEU A 285 34.77 12.69 -0.54
N ILE A 286 33.85 11.71 -0.49
CA ILE A 286 33.92 10.56 0.40
C ILE A 286 34.75 9.43 -0.23
N GLN A 287 35.76 8.97 0.50
CA GLN A 287 36.55 7.80 0.09
C GLN A 287 36.03 6.50 0.72
N PRO A 288 36.26 5.33 0.08
CA PRO A 288 35.80 4.02 0.59
C PRO A 288 36.38 3.61 1.94
N HIS A 289 37.48 4.23 2.37
CA HIS A 289 38.10 3.98 3.68
C HIS A 289 37.63 4.94 4.78
N ASP A 290 36.83 5.96 4.43
CA ASP A 290 36.34 6.91 5.42
C ASP A 290 35.37 6.24 6.38
N SER A 291 35.31 6.78 7.60
CA SER A 291 34.39 6.35 8.64
C SER A 291 32.92 6.70 8.33
N LEU A 292 32.67 7.32 7.17
CA LEU A 292 31.39 7.86 6.74
C LEU A 292 30.76 7.03 5.61
N LYS A 293 29.50 6.64 5.80
CA LYS A 293 28.66 6.00 4.77
C LYS A 293 27.41 6.80 4.53
N LEU A 294 26.92 6.79 3.29
CA LEU A 294 25.69 7.45 2.89
C LEU A 294 24.58 6.44 2.63
N LEU A 295 23.37 6.79 3.02
CA LEU A 295 22.17 6.08 2.64
C LEU A 295 21.13 7.10 2.18
N VAL A 296 20.69 6.99 0.93
CA VAL A 296 19.88 8.03 0.28
C VAL A 296 18.58 7.43 -0.23
N SER A 297 17.44 7.99 0.16
CA SER A 297 16.14 7.59 -0.37
C SER A 297 15.79 8.42 -1.62
N LEU A 298 15.44 7.76 -2.73
CA LEU A 298 15.24 8.41 -4.03
C LEU A 298 14.04 7.83 -4.78
N THR A 299 13.27 8.65 -5.50
CA THR A 299 12.25 8.18 -6.45
C THR A 299 12.89 7.73 -7.77
N PRO A 300 12.24 6.87 -8.58
CA PRO A 300 12.77 6.47 -9.89
C PRO A 300 13.00 7.68 -10.82
N GLU A 301 12.17 8.73 -10.73
CA GLU A 301 12.35 9.97 -11.49
C GLU A 301 13.62 10.74 -11.08
N GLN A 302 13.94 10.75 -9.79
CA GLN A 302 15.17 11.35 -9.27
C GLN A 302 16.41 10.52 -9.64
N LEU A 303 16.29 9.20 -9.73
CA LEU A 303 17.38 8.32 -10.16
C LEU A 303 17.82 8.62 -11.60
N ALA A 304 16.90 9.02 -12.49
CA ALA A 304 17.25 9.36 -13.88
C ALA A 304 18.20 10.56 -14.01
N HIS A 305 18.30 11.40 -12.97
CA HIS A 305 19.24 12.53 -12.92
C HIS A 305 20.60 12.14 -12.32
N TYR A 306 20.76 10.88 -11.91
CA TYR A 306 22.01 10.33 -11.40
C TYR A 306 22.79 9.65 -12.55
N PRO A 307 24.13 9.78 -12.61
CA PRO A 307 24.93 9.00 -13.54
C PRO A 307 24.70 7.51 -13.30
N ASP A 308 24.71 6.73 -14.38
CA ASP A 308 24.41 5.30 -14.36
C ASP A 308 25.23 4.61 -13.25
N PRO A 309 24.56 4.05 -12.21
CA PRO A 309 25.25 3.42 -11.08
C PRO A 309 26.04 2.18 -11.50
N HIS A 310 25.81 1.68 -12.73
CA HIS A 310 26.48 0.52 -13.29
C HIS A 310 27.71 0.84 -14.15
N SER A 311 27.88 2.08 -14.64
CA SER A 311 28.91 2.37 -15.65
C SER A 311 30.18 3.04 -15.12
N THR A 312 30.12 3.79 -14.01
CA THR A 312 31.20 4.76 -13.71
C THR A 312 31.67 4.85 -12.26
N ASN A 313 30.97 4.31 -11.25
CA ASN A 313 31.44 4.34 -9.86
C ASN A 313 31.16 3.01 -9.13
N THR A 314 32.22 2.27 -8.79
CA THR A 314 32.15 1.02 -8.00
C THR A 314 31.76 1.23 -6.52
N GLN A 315 31.44 2.48 -6.15
CA GLN A 315 31.26 2.93 -4.77
C GLN A 315 29.79 3.09 -4.35
N SER A 316 28.86 3.22 -5.31
CA SER A 316 27.42 3.32 -5.03
C SER A 316 26.71 1.99 -5.30
N ALA A 317 25.88 1.55 -4.37
CA ALA A 317 25.06 0.35 -4.49
C ALA A 317 23.58 0.72 -4.63
N LEU A 318 22.92 0.16 -5.64
CA LEU A 318 21.49 0.36 -5.88
C LEU A 318 20.65 -0.71 -5.17
N LEU A 319 19.71 -0.26 -4.34
CA LEU A 319 18.68 -1.08 -3.71
C LEU A 319 17.30 -0.63 -4.19
N THR A 320 16.70 -1.41 -5.09
CA THR A 320 15.34 -1.16 -5.60
C THR A 320 14.28 -1.79 -4.69
N LEU A 321 13.33 -1.00 -4.24
CA LEU A 321 12.15 -1.43 -3.48
C LEU A 321 10.93 -1.50 -4.39
N LEU A 322 10.43 -2.72 -4.54
CA LEU A 322 9.20 -3.00 -5.26
C LEU A 322 7.97 -2.73 -4.36
N PRO A 323 6.82 -2.38 -4.96
CA PRO A 323 5.55 -2.31 -4.26
C PRO A 323 5.19 -3.67 -3.64
N LEU A 324 4.50 -3.64 -2.50
CA LEU A 324 4.07 -4.88 -1.84
C LEU A 324 2.89 -5.54 -2.58
N GLY A 325 2.89 -6.87 -2.61
CA GLY A 325 1.73 -7.65 -3.04
C GLY A 325 0.55 -7.48 -2.09
N VAL A 326 -0.63 -7.94 -2.52
CA VAL A 326 -1.88 -7.80 -1.73
C VAL A 326 -1.72 -8.44 -0.35
N GLU A 327 -1.29 -9.69 -0.25
CA GLU A 327 -1.17 -10.43 1.01
C GLU A 327 -0.23 -9.73 2.00
N ALA A 328 1.01 -9.41 1.58
CA ALA A 328 1.96 -8.67 2.40
C ALA A 328 1.42 -7.29 2.82
N THR A 329 0.68 -6.60 1.94
CA THR A 329 0.01 -5.35 2.30
C THR A 329 -1.05 -5.57 3.36
N THR A 330 -1.84 -6.65 3.29
CA THR A 330 -2.84 -6.94 4.34
C THR A 330 -2.21 -7.17 5.70
N GLU A 331 -1.04 -7.79 5.76
CA GLU A 331 -0.32 -7.96 7.02
C GLU A 331 0.16 -6.63 7.59
N VAL A 332 0.69 -5.75 6.74
CA VAL A 332 1.05 -4.39 7.15
C VAL A 332 -0.18 -3.62 7.66
N LEU A 333 -1.33 -3.72 6.98
CA LEU A 333 -2.58 -3.08 7.41
C LEU A 333 -3.11 -3.65 8.72
N ARG A 334 -2.94 -4.96 8.99
CA ARG A 334 -3.32 -5.57 10.27
C ARG A 334 -2.54 -4.97 11.44
N ASP A 335 -1.26 -4.67 11.23
CA ASP A 335 -0.44 -4.06 12.27
C ASP A 335 -0.82 -2.59 12.52
N HIS A 336 -1.14 -1.84 11.45
CA HIS A 336 -1.58 -0.44 11.56
C HIS A 336 -3.06 -0.28 11.92
N LYS A 337 -3.84 -1.37 11.92
CA LYS A 337 -5.27 -1.38 12.24
C LYS A 337 -5.55 -0.64 13.55
N ARG A 338 -4.82 -0.97 14.62
CA ARG A 338 -5.01 -0.38 15.95
C ARG A 338 -4.84 1.13 15.96
N GLY A 339 -3.81 1.63 15.30
CA GLY A 339 -3.55 3.07 15.22
C GLY A 339 -4.66 3.82 14.48
N VAL A 340 -5.15 3.26 13.37
CA VAL A 340 -6.26 3.85 12.61
C VAL A 340 -7.57 3.82 13.41
N GLU A 341 -7.83 2.72 14.13
CA GLU A 341 -8.98 2.63 15.00
C GLU A 341 -8.87 3.68 16.12
N GLU A 342 -7.81 3.67 16.91
CA GLU A 342 -7.63 4.60 18.03
C GLU A 342 -7.75 6.06 17.62
N SER A 343 -7.16 6.45 16.49
CA SER A 343 -7.23 7.83 15.98
C SER A 343 -8.63 8.28 15.58
N HIS A 344 -9.48 7.40 15.05
CA HIS A 344 -10.79 7.77 14.51
C HIS A 344 -11.99 7.29 15.34
N ASN A 345 -11.77 6.56 16.44
CA ASN A 345 -12.84 5.97 17.25
C ASN A 345 -13.83 5.04 16.50
N VAL A 346 -13.43 4.50 15.35
CA VAL A 346 -14.13 3.46 14.57
C VAL A 346 -13.52 2.05 14.69
N TYR A 347 -14.32 0.99 14.71
CA TYR A 347 -13.81 -0.39 14.60
C TYR A 347 -13.68 -0.83 13.14
N LEU A 348 -12.56 -1.45 12.74
CA LEU A 348 -12.28 -1.91 11.38
C LEU A 348 -12.53 -3.42 11.28
N ALA A 349 -13.41 -3.86 10.37
CA ALA A 349 -13.59 -5.30 10.16
C ALA A 349 -12.32 -5.93 9.55
N PRO A 350 -11.91 -7.14 9.98
CA PRO A 350 -10.72 -7.81 9.43
C PRO A 350 -10.85 -8.10 7.93
N GLU A 351 -12.07 -8.29 7.43
CA GLU A 351 -12.39 -8.54 6.02
C GLU A 351 -12.23 -7.29 5.14
N ALA A 352 -12.27 -6.09 5.73
CA ALA A 352 -12.12 -4.83 5.00
C ALA A 352 -10.66 -4.58 4.57
N LEU A 353 -9.68 -5.13 5.30
CA LEU A 353 -8.25 -4.99 5.03
C LEU A 353 -7.81 -5.57 3.67
N PRO A 354 -8.14 -6.83 3.31
CA PRO A 354 -7.80 -7.38 1.99
C PRO A 354 -8.47 -6.63 0.85
N LEU A 355 -9.69 -6.13 1.05
CA LEU A 355 -10.37 -5.34 0.03
C LEU A 355 -9.65 -3.99 -0.17
N ALA A 356 -9.30 -3.29 0.90
CA ALA A 356 -8.56 -2.04 0.82
C ALA A 356 -7.20 -2.23 0.12
N ALA A 357 -6.47 -3.29 0.45
CA ALA A 357 -5.20 -3.62 -0.20
C ALA A 357 -5.36 -3.88 -1.71
N ARG A 358 -6.43 -4.56 -2.12
CA ARG A 358 -6.75 -4.79 -3.54
C ARG A 358 -7.07 -3.48 -4.27
N LEU A 359 -7.91 -2.62 -3.67
CA LEU A 359 -8.43 -1.39 -4.30
C LEU A 359 -7.43 -0.22 -4.30
N ALA A 360 -6.47 -0.20 -3.39
CA ALA A 360 -5.51 0.89 -3.19
C ALA A 360 -4.89 1.45 -4.49
N LEU A 361 -4.34 0.58 -5.33
CA LEU A 361 -3.66 1.02 -6.56
C LEU A 361 -4.61 1.63 -7.58
N SER A 362 -5.90 1.25 -7.55
CA SER A 362 -6.90 1.83 -8.45
C SER A 362 -7.36 3.21 -7.97
N THR A 363 -7.50 3.41 -6.65
CA THR A 363 -7.99 4.66 -6.07
C THR A 363 -6.93 5.75 -6.03
N SER A 364 -5.65 5.39 -5.94
CA SER A 364 -4.55 6.34 -5.88
C SER A 364 -3.35 5.78 -6.64
N PRO A 365 -3.28 6.00 -7.98
CA PRO A 365 -2.20 5.47 -8.81
C PRO A 365 -0.84 6.13 -8.54
N GLU A 366 -0.84 7.32 -7.93
CA GLU A 366 0.38 8.08 -7.59
C GLU A 366 1.18 7.46 -6.44
N GLN A 367 0.52 6.67 -5.59
CA GLN A 367 1.14 6.06 -4.41
C GLN A 367 1.13 4.55 -4.50
N ALA A 368 2.28 3.94 -4.19
CA ALA A 368 2.38 2.50 -4.08
C ALA A 368 1.72 1.97 -2.79
N ARG A 369 1.45 0.66 -2.79
CA ARG A 369 1.17 -0.07 -1.55
C ARG A 369 2.44 -0.12 -0.69
N PRO A 370 2.35 0.02 0.65
CA PRO A 370 1.13 -0.03 1.47
C PRO A 370 0.46 1.33 1.74
N SER A 371 1.14 2.46 1.49
CA SER A 371 0.64 3.81 1.84
C SER A 371 -0.74 4.11 1.26
N SER A 372 -0.93 3.80 -0.03
CA SER A 372 -2.22 4.00 -0.70
C SER A 372 -3.38 3.24 -0.04
N ALA A 373 -3.12 2.01 0.44
CA ALA A 373 -4.13 1.19 1.10
C ALA A 373 -4.47 1.72 2.51
N LEU A 374 -3.45 2.19 3.24
CA LEU A 374 -3.64 2.84 4.54
C LEU A 374 -4.45 4.12 4.37
N GLY A 375 -4.09 4.97 3.41
CA GLY A 375 -4.81 6.21 3.12
C GLY A 375 -6.28 5.97 2.71
N LEU A 376 -6.59 4.87 2.02
CA LEU A 376 -7.97 4.48 1.72
C LEU A 376 -8.74 4.09 3.00
N LEU A 377 -8.12 3.35 3.92
CA LEU A 377 -8.72 2.97 5.19
C LEU A 377 -8.89 4.17 6.13
N GLU A 378 -7.93 5.07 6.20
CA GLU A 378 -8.00 6.30 7.00
C GLU A 378 -9.12 7.21 6.49
N LYS A 379 -9.22 7.40 5.17
CA LYS A 379 -10.37 8.10 4.58
C LYS A 379 -11.69 7.42 4.94
N ALA A 380 -11.72 6.09 4.92
CA ALA A 380 -12.91 5.35 5.32
C ALA A 380 -13.28 5.50 6.79
N ALA A 381 -12.29 5.49 7.68
CA ALA A 381 -12.42 5.75 9.11
C ALA A 381 -12.90 7.17 9.40
N LEU A 382 -12.31 8.16 8.74
CA LEU A 382 -12.67 9.55 8.90
C LEU A 382 -14.09 9.83 8.43
N GLU A 383 -14.47 9.36 7.23
CA GLU A 383 -15.83 9.55 6.72
C GLU A 383 -16.87 8.81 7.58
N TYR A 384 -16.53 7.62 8.08
CA TYR A 384 -17.42 6.89 8.97
C TYR A 384 -17.60 7.60 10.31
N GLY A 385 -16.52 8.14 10.90
CA GLY A 385 -16.60 8.95 12.11
C GLY A 385 -17.48 10.18 11.92
N VAL A 386 -17.29 10.92 10.82
CA VAL A 386 -18.15 12.07 10.47
C VAL A 386 -19.61 11.66 10.32
N LYS A 387 -19.89 10.49 9.71
CA LYS A 387 -21.25 9.96 9.58
C LYS A 387 -21.87 9.66 10.95
N LEU A 388 -21.10 9.08 11.89
CA LEU A 388 -21.57 8.84 13.25
C LEU A 388 -21.86 10.16 13.99
N ASP A 389 -20.99 11.15 13.86
CA ASP A 389 -21.18 12.47 14.47
C ASP A 389 -22.42 13.17 13.90
N GLN A 390 -22.66 13.06 12.59
CA GLN A 390 -23.86 13.59 11.95
C GLN A 390 -25.14 12.91 12.47
N LEU A 391 -25.13 11.59 12.68
CA LEU A 391 -26.26 10.88 13.29
C LEU A 391 -26.52 11.34 14.73
N ALA A 392 -25.44 11.57 15.50
CA ALA A 392 -25.54 12.09 16.85
C ALA A 392 -26.12 13.52 16.90
N LEU A 393 -25.74 14.38 15.95
CA LEU A 393 -26.26 15.74 15.80
C LEU A 393 -27.72 15.77 15.31
N ALA A 394 -28.09 14.88 14.39
CA ALA A 394 -29.45 14.81 13.86
C ALA A 394 -30.46 14.38 14.93
N ASN A 395 -30.07 13.46 15.82
CA ASN A 395 -30.93 12.88 16.86
C ASN A 395 -30.32 13.02 18.27
N PRO A 396 -30.28 14.24 18.86
CA PRO A 396 -29.57 14.50 20.12
C PRO A 396 -30.16 13.80 21.35
N GLY A 397 -31.42 13.36 21.28
CA GLY A 397 -32.09 12.59 22.35
C GLY A 397 -32.00 11.07 22.20
N SER A 398 -31.46 10.57 21.08
CA SER A 398 -31.40 9.13 20.82
C SER A 398 -30.23 8.47 21.58
N PRO A 399 -30.43 7.28 22.18
CA PRO A 399 -29.33 6.51 22.77
C PRO A 399 -28.47 5.79 21.71
N GLU A 400 -28.94 5.68 20.47
CA GLU A 400 -28.29 4.96 19.36
C GLU A 400 -26.81 5.33 19.14
N PRO A 401 -26.41 6.61 18.94
CA PRO A 401 -25.01 6.95 18.65
C PRO A 401 -24.07 6.61 19.81
N LYS A 402 -24.54 6.74 21.05
CA LYS A 402 -23.76 6.38 22.25
C LYS A 402 -23.56 4.86 22.36
N LEU A 403 -24.58 4.08 22.00
CA LEU A 403 -24.50 2.62 21.96
C LEU A 403 -23.54 2.15 20.87
N LEU A 404 -23.57 2.76 19.68
CA LEU A 404 -22.64 2.44 18.58
C LEU A 404 -21.18 2.67 18.96
N LEU A 405 -20.89 3.81 19.60
CA LEU A 405 -19.53 4.09 20.09
C LEU A 405 -19.10 3.09 21.17
N ARG A 406 -20.01 2.72 22.08
CA ARG A 406 -19.74 1.71 23.12
C ARG A 406 -19.45 0.34 22.50
N LEU A 407 -20.21 -0.06 21.48
CA LEU A 407 -20.02 -1.31 20.75
C LEU A 407 -18.65 -1.35 20.06
N ALA A 408 -18.27 -0.29 19.34
CA ALA A 408 -16.96 -0.18 18.72
C ALA A 408 -15.82 -0.30 19.76
N GLN A 409 -15.97 0.34 20.94
CA GLN A 409 -15.00 0.22 22.03
C GLN A 409 -14.91 -1.20 22.60
N LEU A 410 -16.04 -1.88 22.78
CA LEU A 410 -16.07 -3.26 23.27
C LEU A 410 -15.42 -4.24 22.26
N GLN A 411 -15.70 -4.08 20.97
CA GLN A 411 -15.11 -4.89 19.90
C GLN A 411 -13.59 -4.72 19.82
N ARG A 412 -13.08 -3.49 19.93
CA ARG A 412 -11.63 -3.23 20.02
C ARG A 412 -10.98 -3.87 21.24
N LYS A 413 -11.62 -3.75 22.41
CA LYS A 413 -11.14 -4.39 23.64
C LYS A 413 -11.07 -5.90 23.47
N GLN A 414 -12.07 -6.51 22.85
CA GLN A 414 -12.08 -7.94 22.58
C GLN A 414 -10.94 -8.36 21.66
N GLU A 415 -10.67 -7.61 20.59
CA GLU A 415 -9.52 -7.90 19.72
C GLU A 415 -8.17 -7.69 20.41
N ALA A 416 -8.04 -6.63 21.22
CA ALA A 416 -6.83 -6.39 22.01
C ALA A 416 -6.55 -7.54 22.98
N VAL A 417 -7.60 -8.06 23.64
CA VAL A 417 -7.53 -9.24 24.52
C VAL A 417 -7.13 -10.48 23.74
N ARG A 418 -7.74 -10.77 22.58
CA ARG A 418 -7.37 -11.91 21.72
C ARG A 418 -5.89 -11.86 21.31
N HIS A 419 -5.41 -10.69 20.93
CA HIS A 419 -3.99 -10.53 20.62
C HIS A 419 -3.09 -10.71 21.85
N ALA A 420 -3.51 -10.23 23.04
CA ALA A 420 -2.77 -10.42 24.27
C ALA A 420 -2.72 -11.91 24.69
N GLU A 421 -3.81 -12.64 24.48
CA GLU A 421 -3.90 -14.09 24.68
C GLU A 421 -2.92 -14.81 23.74
N GLN A 422 -2.91 -14.48 22.45
CA GLN A 422 -1.98 -15.07 21.48
C GLN A 422 -0.51 -14.79 21.85
N ASN A 423 -0.22 -13.58 22.32
CA ASN A 423 1.12 -13.24 22.81
C ASN A 423 1.50 -14.05 24.06
N ALA A 424 0.57 -14.27 25.00
CA ALA A 424 0.80 -15.10 26.18
C ALA A 424 1.06 -16.57 25.78
N LEU A 425 0.30 -17.11 24.82
CA LEU A 425 0.54 -18.45 24.26
C LEU A 425 1.91 -18.56 23.61
N ASN A 426 2.30 -17.58 22.79
CA ASN A 426 3.62 -17.56 22.14
C ASN A 426 4.78 -17.47 23.14
N GLN A 427 4.55 -16.88 24.31
CA GLN A 427 5.53 -16.80 25.40
C GLN A 427 5.50 -18.03 26.34
N GLY A 428 4.60 -18.99 26.11
CA GLY A 428 4.42 -20.17 26.96
C GLY A 428 3.75 -19.87 28.30
N ASN A 429 3.13 -18.70 28.48
CA ASN A 429 2.41 -18.32 29.69
C ASN A 429 0.94 -18.78 29.61
N LEU A 430 0.72 -20.06 29.91
CA LEU A 430 -0.59 -20.71 29.78
C LEU A 430 -1.62 -20.18 30.79
N ASP A 431 -1.21 -19.85 32.01
CA ASP A 431 -2.11 -19.34 33.05
C ASP A 431 -2.75 -18.01 32.61
N ARG A 432 -1.92 -17.07 32.14
CA ARG A 432 -2.39 -15.78 31.64
C ARG A 432 -3.25 -15.92 30.39
N ALA A 433 -2.94 -16.87 29.50
CA ALA A 433 -3.77 -17.15 28.33
C ALA A 433 -5.15 -17.69 28.75
N SER A 434 -5.21 -18.58 29.74
CA SER A 434 -6.45 -19.12 30.29
C SER A 434 -7.31 -18.05 30.96
N GLU A 435 -6.72 -17.18 31.79
CA GLU A 435 -7.40 -16.03 32.41
C GLU A 435 -8.01 -15.11 31.34
N LEU A 436 -7.23 -14.75 30.31
CA LEU A 436 -7.70 -13.88 29.24
C LEU A 436 -8.87 -14.52 28.46
N HIS A 437 -8.76 -15.82 28.14
CA HIS A 437 -9.77 -16.54 27.37
C HIS A 437 -11.09 -16.75 28.15
N PHE A 438 -11.02 -17.32 29.35
CA PHE A 438 -12.22 -17.72 30.09
C PHE A 438 -12.85 -16.58 30.87
N GLU A 439 -12.07 -15.64 31.42
CA GLU A 439 -12.63 -14.54 32.21
C GLU A 439 -12.92 -13.33 31.31
N THR A 440 -11.89 -12.77 30.67
CA THR A 440 -12.03 -11.48 29.98
C THR A 440 -12.72 -11.57 28.63
N GLN A 441 -12.42 -12.59 27.81
CA GLN A 441 -13.04 -12.71 26.48
C GLN A 441 -14.50 -13.16 26.59
N SER A 442 -14.82 -14.05 27.53
CA SER A 442 -16.19 -14.47 27.83
C SER A 442 -17.04 -13.27 28.28
N THR A 443 -16.58 -12.50 29.27
CA THR A 443 -17.30 -11.30 29.74
C THR A 443 -17.51 -10.27 28.63
N LEU A 444 -16.46 -9.93 27.87
CA LEU A 444 -16.58 -9.00 26.74
C LEU A 444 -17.56 -9.50 25.67
N SER A 445 -17.58 -10.82 25.39
CA SER A 445 -18.54 -11.39 24.43
C SER A 445 -19.98 -11.22 24.90
N THR A 446 -20.25 -11.40 26.20
CA THR A 446 -21.58 -11.18 26.77
C THR A 446 -21.98 -9.70 26.76
N GLU A 447 -21.03 -8.78 27.00
CA GLU A 447 -21.29 -7.34 26.94
C GLU A 447 -21.62 -6.87 25.52
N ILE A 448 -20.90 -7.38 24.52
CA ILE A 448 -21.17 -7.10 23.10
C ILE A 448 -22.56 -7.62 22.73
N GLU A 449 -22.89 -8.86 23.10
CA GLU A 449 -24.19 -9.46 22.81
C GLU A 449 -25.34 -8.66 23.45
N ASN A 450 -25.19 -8.23 24.70
CA ASN A 450 -26.19 -7.40 25.37
C ASN A 450 -26.38 -6.04 24.69
N ALA A 451 -25.27 -5.37 24.33
CA ALA A 451 -25.33 -4.08 23.65
C ALA A 451 -25.93 -4.20 22.22
N ASN A 452 -25.66 -5.28 21.50
CA ASN A 452 -26.30 -5.59 20.21
C ASN A 452 -27.82 -5.76 20.38
N GLN A 453 -28.26 -6.48 21.42
CA GLN A 453 -29.68 -6.65 21.71
C GLN A 453 -30.36 -5.33 22.08
N GLU A 454 -29.69 -4.45 22.83
CA GLU A 454 -30.18 -3.10 23.12
C GLU A 454 -30.34 -2.26 21.84
N TYR A 455 -29.36 -2.33 20.92
CA TYR A 455 -29.41 -1.63 19.65
C TYR A 455 -30.57 -2.10 18.76
N VAL A 456 -30.76 -3.42 18.62
CA VAL A 456 -31.88 -4.00 17.85
C VAL A 456 -33.24 -3.57 18.41
N ARG A 457 -33.36 -3.43 19.74
CA ARG A 457 -34.62 -2.96 20.38
C ARG A 457 -34.97 -1.52 20.04
N LEU A 458 -34.00 -0.69 19.68
CA LEU A 458 -34.22 0.71 19.31
C LEU A 458 -34.69 0.88 17.87
N GLY A 459 -34.89 -0.22 17.13
CA GLY A 459 -35.29 -0.17 15.71
C GLY A 459 -34.11 -0.03 14.77
N GLY A 460 -32.88 -0.16 15.29
CA GLY A 460 -31.69 -0.34 14.47
C GLY A 460 -31.79 -1.60 13.61
N ASP A 461 -31.32 -1.53 12.39
CA ASP A 461 -31.23 -2.68 11.51
C ASP A 461 -30.34 -3.74 12.17
N ARG A 462 -30.78 -5.01 12.19
CA ARG A 462 -30.03 -6.16 12.76
C ARG A 462 -28.62 -6.33 12.19
N PHE A 463 -28.32 -5.64 11.09
CA PHE A 463 -27.13 -5.75 10.25
C PHE A 463 -26.51 -4.39 9.89
N LEU A 464 -26.84 -3.29 10.56
CA LEU A 464 -26.10 -2.04 10.34
C LEU A 464 -24.63 -2.25 10.77
N PRO A 465 -23.67 -1.85 9.93
CA PRO A 465 -22.28 -2.22 10.10
C PRO A 465 -21.68 -1.36 11.21
N GLU A 466 -21.65 -1.87 12.43
CA GLU A 466 -20.99 -1.27 13.63
C GLU A 466 -19.46 -1.13 13.48
N CYS A 467 -18.98 -1.29 12.26
CA CYS A 467 -17.61 -1.44 11.87
C CYS A 467 -17.45 -1.00 10.42
N ILE A 468 -16.24 -0.64 10.03
CA ILE A 468 -15.92 -0.47 8.62
C ILE A 468 -15.91 -1.85 7.98
N THR A 469 -16.98 -2.15 7.27
CA THR A 469 -17.14 -3.36 6.48
C THR A 469 -16.46 -3.23 5.13
N PRO A 470 -16.24 -4.36 4.42
CA PRO A 470 -15.84 -4.33 3.02
C PRO A 470 -16.77 -3.45 2.17
N ALA A 471 -18.08 -3.47 2.42
CA ALA A 471 -19.06 -2.67 1.69
C ALA A 471 -18.81 -1.17 1.83
N TRP A 472 -18.46 -0.70 3.03
CA TRP A 472 -18.14 0.71 3.26
C TRP A 472 -16.85 1.14 2.53
N VAL A 473 -15.81 0.30 2.56
CA VAL A 473 -14.57 0.56 1.80
C VAL A 473 -14.85 0.60 0.30
N ALA A 474 -15.69 -0.30 -0.20
CA ALA A 474 -16.13 -0.32 -1.59
C ALA A 474 -16.96 0.92 -1.96
N GLU A 475 -17.81 1.45 -1.07
CA GLU A 475 -18.58 2.67 -1.31
C GLU A 475 -17.66 3.88 -1.52
N ILE A 476 -16.66 4.02 -0.66
CA ILE A 476 -15.70 5.14 -0.73
C ILE A 476 -14.82 5.00 -1.97
N ALA A 477 -14.26 3.81 -2.21
CA ALA A 477 -13.50 3.54 -3.42
C ALA A 477 -14.36 3.75 -4.68
N GLY A 478 -15.63 3.35 -4.67
CA GLY A 478 -16.58 3.52 -5.75
C GLY A 478 -16.83 4.98 -6.08
N ARG A 479 -17.01 5.84 -5.06
CA ARG A 479 -17.10 7.30 -5.25
C ARG A 479 -15.83 7.89 -5.85
N LEU A 480 -14.65 7.44 -5.41
CA LEU A 480 -13.37 7.91 -5.95
C LEU A 480 -13.15 7.45 -7.41
N LEU A 481 -13.64 6.26 -7.76
CA LEU A 481 -13.46 5.64 -9.08
C LEU A 481 -14.61 5.94 -10.06
N GLY A 482 -15.74 6.48 -9.59
CA GLY A 482 -16.98 6.59 -10.36
C GLY A 482 -17.60 5.23 -10.68
N GLN A 483 -17.42 4.21 -9.82
CA GLN A 483 -17.91 2.85 -10.01
C GLN A 483 -18.92 2.46 -8.91
N ALA A 484 -19.88 1.59 -9.27
CA ALA A 484 -20.81 1.06 -8.29
C ALA A 484 -20.07 0.18 -7.26
N PRO A 485 -20.39 0.29 -5.95
CA PRO A 485 -19.69 -0.44 -4.89
C PRO A 485 -19.79 -1.96 -5.04
N GLU A 486 -20.94 -2.44 -5.55
CA GLU A 486 -21.21 -3.86 -5.81
C GLU A 486 -20.16 -4.49 -6.74
N LEU A 487 -19.65 -3.75 -7.72
CA LEU A 487 -18.64 -4.24 -8.67
C LEU A 487 -17.24 -4.36 -8.04
N LEU A 488 -17.00 -3.59 -6.98
CA LEU A 488 -15.71 -3.58 -6.27
C LEU A 488 -15.62 -4.68 -5.22
N LEU A 489 -16.76 -5.10 -4.66
CA LEU A 489 -16.87 -6.21 -3.72
C LEU A 489 -16.67 -7.57 -4.39
N ASP A 490 -17.15 -7.70 -5.63
CA ASP A 490 -17.11 -8.95 -6.36
C ASP A 490 -15.69 -9.54 -6.42
N THR A 491 -15.61 -10.84 -6.18
CA THR A 491 -14.45 -11.65 -6.50
C THR A 491 -14.26 -11.74 -8.02
N LEU A 492 -13.05 -12.02 -8.48
CA LEU A 492 -12.79 -12.15 -9.92
C LEU A 492 -13.73 -13.16 -10.63
N PRO A 493 -14.00 -14.35 -10.06
CA PRO A 493 -14.99 -15.27 -10.62
C PRO A 493 -16.40 -14.69 -10.74
N GLU A 494 -16.88 -13.95 -9.73
CA GLU A 494 -18.20 -13.31 -9.76
C GLU A 494 -18.27 -12.21 -10.84
N ARG A 495 -17.21 -11.41 -10.97
CA ARG A 495 -17.10 -10.40 -12.04
C ARG A 495 -17.11 -11.05 -13.43
N LEU A 496 -16.40 -12.16 -13.60
CA LEU A 496 -16.39 -12.92 -14.85
C LEU A 496 -17.75 -13.56 -15.15
N PHE A 497 -18.48 -14.01 -14.14
CA PHE A 497 -19.83 -14.51 -14.30
C PHE A 497 -20.80 -13.41 -14.76
N ARG A 498 -20.78 -12.23 -14.11
CA ARG A 498 -21.57 -11.07 -14.55
C ARG A 498 -21.18 -10.61 -15.96
N LEU A 499 -19.88 -10.62 -16.28
CA LEU A 499 -19.39 -10.34 -17.63
C LEU A 499 -20.03 -11.30 -18.65
N LYS A 500 -20.13 -12.60 -18.34
CA LYS A 500 -20.81 -13.58 -19.19
C LYS A 500 -22.28 -13.22 -19.42
N GLU A 501 -23.01 -12.91 -18.35
CA GLU A 501 -24.42 -12.53 -18.42
C GLU A 501 -24.64 -11.25 -19.23
N GLN A 502 -23.73 -10.27 -19.11
CA GLN A 502 -23.83 -9.02 -19.86
C GLN A 502 -23.42 -9.21 -21.33
N LEU A 503 -22.38 -10.00 -21.62
CA LEU A 503 -21.95 -10.30 -23.00
C LEU A 503 -23.01 -11.11 -23.77
N THR A 504 -23.65 -12.09 -23.12
CA THR A 504 -24.73 -12.91 -23.71
C THR A 504 -25.97 -12.11 -24.09
N ARG A 505 -26.21 -10.95 -23.45
CA ARG A 505 -27.29 -10.02 -23.82
C ARG A 505 -26.96 -9.19 -25.07
N VAL A 506 -25.67 -9.02 -25.40
CA VAL A 506 -25.21 -8.15 -26.49
C VAL A 506 -24.82 -8.97 -27.73
N VAL A 507 -24.20 -10.13 -27.54
CA VAL A 507 -23.68 -10.98 -28.62
C VAL A 507 -24.43 -12.32 -28.63
N VAL A 508 -25.05 -12.64 -29.76
CA VAL A 508 -25.88 -13.82 -29.95
C VAL A 508 -25.04 -15.00 -30.46
N GLY A 509 -25.28 -16.22 -29.94
CA GLY A 509 -24.78 -17.48 -30.52
C GLY A 509 -23.35 -17.90 -30.15
N ALA A 510 -22.65 -17.13 -29.32
CA ALA A 510 -21.23 -17.33 -29.04
C ALA A 510 -20.94 -17.96 -27.66
N GLU A 511 -21.79 -18.87 -27.16
CA GLU A 511 -21.64 -19.42 -25.79
C GLU A 511 -20.30 -20.10 -25.53
N GLN A 512 -19.86 -20.94 -26.47
CA GLN A 512 -18.56 -21.63 -26.39
C GLN A 512 -17.38 -20.65 -26.41
N VAL A 513 -17.53 -19.51 -27.12
CA VAL A 513 -16.53 -18.45 -27.17
C VAL A 513 -16.48 -17.71 -25.84
N PHE A 514 -17.62 -17.44 -25.21
CA PHE A 514 -17.65 -16.83 -23.88
C PHE A 514 -16.96 -17.73 -22.86
N ASP A 515 -17.27 -19.02 -22.80
CA ASP A 515 -16.62 -19.93 -21.85
C ASP A 515 -15.11 -20.00 -22.07
N SER A 516 -14.67 -20.08 -23.33
CA SER A 516 -13.25 -20.05 -23.69
C SER A 516 -12.59 -18.72 -23.30
N LEU A 517 -13.29 -17.61 -23.47
CA LEU A 517 -12.81 -16.28 -23.08
C LEU A 517 -12.67 -16.19 -21.56
N LEU A 518 -13.65 -16.63 -20.78
CA LEU A 518 -13.56 -16.59 -19.31
C LEU A 518 -12.42 -17.47 -18.80
N GLN A 519 -12.24 -18.66 -19.38
CA GLN A 519 -11.09 -19.51 -19.07
C GLN A 519 -9.76 -18.84 -19.43
N ALA A 520 -9.68 -18.16 -20.58
CA ALA A 520 -8.51 -17.39 -20.98
C ALA A 520 -8.24 -16.24 -19.99
N LEU A 521 -9.26 -15.48 -19.61
CA LEU A 521 -9.16 -14.38 -18.65
C LEU A 521 -8.66 -14.88 -17.28
N MET A 522 -9.10 -16.06 -16.84
CA MET A 522 -8.60 -16.66 -15.61
C MET A 522 -7.12 -17.07 -15.68
N ARG A 523 -6.60 -17.42 -16.86
CA ARG A 523 -5.18 -17.78 -17.05
C ARG A 523 -4.28 -16.55 -17.05
N VAL A 524 -4.74 -15.45 -17.63
CA VAL A 524 -4.00 -14.16 -17.70
C VAL A 524 -4.11 -13.34 -16.42
N LYS A 525 -4.68 -13.91 -15.36
CA LYS A 525 -4.79 -13.26 -14.05
C LYS A 525 -3.42 -13.18 -13.40
N THR A 526 -2.99 -11.96 -13.11
CA THR A 526 -1.78 -11.69 -12.31
C THR A 526 -1.99 -11.99 -10.82
N PRO A 527 -0.91 -12.15 -10.02
CA PRO A 527 -1.00 -12.34 -8.57
C PRO A 527 -1.79 -11.23 -7.85
N ASP A 528 -1.71 -10.00 -8.38
CA ASP A 528 -2.44 -8.84 -7.87
C ASP A 528 -3.94 -8.83 -8.26
N GLY A 529 -4.39 -9.82 -9.04
CA GLY A 529 -5.79 -9.98 -9.47
C GLY A 529 -6.18 -9.16 -10.69
N HIS A 530 -5.23 -8.51 -11.37
CA HIS A 530 -5.46 -7.82 -12.64
C HIS A 530 -5.38 -8.78 -13.83
N LEU A 531 -6.14 -8.50 -14.88
CA LEU A 531 -6.10 -9.26 -16.14
C LEU A 531 -5.01 -8.70 -17.05
N ARG A 532 -3.97 -9.49 -17.35
CA ARG A 532 -2.87 -9.10 -18.25
C ARG A 532 -2.47 -10.23 -19.18
N GLY A 533 -2.80 -10.08 -20.44
CA GLY A 533 -2.37 -11.05 -21.43
C GLY A 533 -2.74 -10.71 -22.86
N VAL A 534 -2.27 -11.57 -23.76
CA VAL A 534 -2.41 -11.48 -25.21
C VAL A 534 -3.33 -12.59 -25.69
N LEU A 535 -4.44 -12.19 -26.31
CA LEU A 535 -5.50 -13.08 -26.79
C LEU A 535 -5.53 -13.04 -28.32
N LEU A 536 -5.52 -14.19 -28.98
CA LEU A 536 -5.67 -14.30 -30.43
C LEU A 536 -7.10 -14.73 -30.79
N TRP A 537 -7.80 -13.91 -31.57
CA TRP A 537 -9.18 -14.14 -32.02
C TRP A 537 -9.19 -14.53 -33.50
N ILE A 538 -9.64 -15.74 -33.79
CA ILE A 538 -9.58 -16.36 -35.12
C ILE A 538 -10.97 -16.74 -35.57
N GLY A 539 -11.28 -16.53 -36.85
CA GLY A 539 -12.58 -16.90 -37.40
C GLY A 539 -12.92 -16.19 -38.71
N PRO A 540 -14.06 -16.54 -39.32
CA PRO A 540 -14.51 -15.93 -40.57
C PRO A 540 -14.91 -14.47 -40.39
N GLN A 541 -14.91 -13.70 -41.48
CA GLN A 541 -15.47 -12.35 -41.48
C GLN A 541 -16.95 -12.38 -41.06
N GLY A 542 -17.34 -11.43 -40.21
CA GLY A 542 -18.73 -11.28 -39.78
C GLY A 542 -19.21 -12.25 -38.69
N SER A 543 -18.30 -13.04 -38.09
CA SER A 543 -18.59 -13.92 -36.94
C SER A 543 -18.81 -13.19 -35.61
N GLY A 544 -18.86 -11.85 -35.60
CA GLY A 544 -19.13 -11.05 -34.39
C GLY A 544 -17.91 -10.71 -33.52
N LYS A 545 -16.68 -10.91 -34.00
CA LYS A 545 -15.44 -10.57 -33.25
C LYS A 545 -15.41 -9.11 -32.81
N THR A 546 -15.50 -8.16 -33.74
CA THR A 546 -15.47 -6.73 -33.40
C THR A 546 -16.62 -6.32 -32.46
N THR A 547 -17.78 -6.97 -32.58
CA THR A 547 -18.92 -6.74 -31.67
C THR A 547 -18.61 -7.23 -30.26
N LEU A 548 -18.02 -8.42 -30.11
CA LEU A 548 -17.56 -8.95 -28.83
C LEU A 548 -16.49 -8.04 -28.22
N LEU A 549 -15.56 -7.54 -29.02
CA LEU A 549 -14.49 -6.65 -28.57
C LEU A 549 -15.04 -5.36 -27.99
N ARG A 550 -15.94 -4.70 -28.72
CA ARG A 550 -16.62 -3.48 -28.27
C ARG A 550 -17.47 -3.73 -27.03
N ALA A 551 -18.18 -4.86 -26.97
CA ALA A 551 -18.95 -5.23 -25.79
C ALA A 551 -18.04 -5.43 -24.57
N LEU A 552 -16.93 -6.16 -24.73
CA LEU A 552 -15.95 -6.39 -23.67
C LEU A 552 -15.28 -5.09 -23.21
N GLN A 553 -14.93 -4.21 -24.14
CA GLN A 553 -14.41 -2.88 -23.82
C GLN A 553 -15.41 -2.09 -22.96
N ASN A 554 -16.64 -1.96 -23.43
CA ASN A 554 -17.66 -1.17 -22.75
C ASN A 554 -18.03 -1.73 -21.37
N ILE A 555 -18.11 -3.07 -21.25
CA ILE A 555 -18.55 -3.74 -20.02
C ILE A 555 -17.42 -3.86 -18.99
N TRP A 556 -16.22 -4.27 -19.40
CA TRP A 556 -15.12 -4.53 -18.46
C TRP A 556 -14.26 -3.30 -18.17
N PHE A 557 -13.93 -2.51 -19.19
CA PHE A 557 -13.04 -1.35 -19.06
C PHE A 557 -13.81 -0.02 -18.89
N GLY A 558 -15.08 0.02 -19.29
CA GLY A 558 -15.95 1.19 -19.18
C GLY A 558 -15.88 2.12 -20.39
N SER A 559 -16.87 3.00 -20.55
CA SER A 559 -17.03 3.89 -21.71
C SER A 559 -15.93 4.96 -21.85
N ASN A 560 -15.27 5.31 -20.76
CA ASN A 560 -14.20 6.32 -20.73
C ASN A 560 -12.80 5.69 -20.86
N ALA A 561 -12.69 4.37 -21.01
CA ALA A 561 -11.42 3.73 -21.27
C ALA A 561 -11.00 3.99 -22.72
N GLU A 562 -9.88 4.68 -22.89
CA GLU A 562 -9.24 4.85 -24.20
C GLU A 562 -8.81 3.48 -24.73
N SER A 563 -9.56 2.92 -25.68
CA SER A 563 -9.09 1.82 -26.52
C SER A 563 -8.15 2.39 -27.57
N LEU A 564 -6.91 1.94 -27.56
CA LEU A 564 -6.04 2.10 -28.70
C LEU A 564 -6.42 0.99 -29.71
N VAL A 565 -7.29 1.34 -30.66
CA VAL A 565 -7.52 0.51 -31.83
C VAL A 565 -6.42 0.84 -32.83
N ILE A 566 -5.45 -0.05 -32.99
CA ILE A 566 -4.46 0.07 -34.06
C ILE A 566 -5.06 -0.67 -35.26
N THR A 567 -5.81 0.06 -36.06
CA THR A 567 -6.19 -0.36 -37.41
C THR A 567 -5.15 0.16 -38.38
N ASP A 568 -4.56 -0.72 -39.18
CA ASP A 568 -3.87 -0.29 -40.39
C ASP A 568 -4.92 0.32 -41.32
N ASP A 569 -5.02 1.65 -41.31
CA ASP A 569 -5.59 2.36 -42.46
C ASP A 569 -4.64 2.13 -43.64
N THR A 570 -5.18 1.50 -44.68
CA THR A 570 -4.50 1.05 -45.90
C THR A 570 -4.01 2.18 -46.82
N ASP A 571 -3.54 3.30 -46.27
CA ASP A 571 -3.09 4.46 -47.04
C ASP A 571 -1.76 5.02 -46.51
N THR A 572 -0.68 4.24 -46.56
CA THR A 572 0.66 4.83 -46.77
C THR A 572 1.60 3.85 -47.48
N THR A 573 2.08 4.24 -48.65
CA THR A 573 3.13 3.59 -49.46
C THR A 573 4.53 3.72 -48.83
N SER A 574 4.64 3.57 -47.51
CA SER A 574 5.91 3.59 -46.77
C SER A 574 5.83 2.53 -45.66
N PRO A 575 6.88 1.71 -45.44
CA PRO A 575 6.81 0.63 -44.46
C PRO A 575 6.55 1.23 -43.07
N ALA A 576 5.32 1.09 -42.60
CA ALA A 576 4.85 1.67 -41.35
C ALA A 576 5.75 1.18 -40.21
N THR A 577 6.42 2.14 -39.56
CA THR A 577 6.98 1.94 -38.23
C THR A 577 5.87 1.45 -37.30
N PRO A 578 6.05 0.36 -36.53
CA PRO A 578 5.12 0.02 -35.46
C PRO A 578 5.04 1.26 -34.57
N VAL A 579 3.83 1.76 -34.46
CA VAL A 579 3.47 3.05 -33.89
C VAL A 579 4.13 3.21 -32.52
N ARG A 580 5.16 4.04 -32.46
CA ARG A 580 5.62 4.65 -31.21
C ARG A 580 4.46 5.55 -30.80
N THR A 581 3.54 5.05 -29.96
CA THR A 581 2.50 5.91 -29.40
C THR A 581 3.25 7.04 -28.69
N LYS A 582 3.09 8.28 -29.18
CA LYS A 582 3.63 9.46 -28.48
C LYS A 582 3.01 9.60 -27.09
N THR A 583 1.93 8.86 -26.83
CA THR A 583 1.21 8.76 -25.58
C THR A 583 1.56 7.46 -24.84
N PRO A 584 1.86 7.52 -23.53
CA PRO A 584 1.96 6.32 -22.71
C PRO A 584 0.60 5.60 -22.69
N LEU A 585 0.61 4.27 -22.82
CA LEU A 585 -0.60 3.46 -22.76
C LEU A 585 -1.33 3.67 -21.41
N PRO A 586 -2.67 3.77 -21.39
CA PRO A 586 -3.44 4.01 -20.17
C PRO A 586 -3.35 2.84 -19.19
N ALA A 587 -3.39 3.11 -17.89
CA ALA A 587 -3.25 2.09 -16.82
C ALA A 587 -4.24 0.93 -16.94
N ARG A 588 -5.48 1.21 -17.40
CA ARG A 588 -6.48 0.22 -17.80
C ARG A 588 -6.86 0.44 -19.25
N GLY A 589 -6.77 -0.61 -20.08
CA GLY A 589 -7.07 -0.46 -21.50
C GLY A 589 -7.06 -1.75 -22.28
N LEU A 590 -7.74 -1.73 -23.42
CA LEU A 590 -7.75 -2.80 -24.39
C LEU A 590 -7.07 -2.30 -25.67
N VAL A 591 -6.07 -3.05 -26.13
CA VAL A 591 -5.40 -2.80 -27.41
C VAL A 591 -5.96 -3.79 -28.42
N HIS A 592 -6.48 -3.29 -29.54
CA HIS A 592 -7.00 -4.11 -30.62
C HIS A 592 -6.13 -3.96 -31.86
N LEU A 593 -5.65 -5.09 -32.38
CA LEU A 593 -4.87 -5.17 -33.62
C LEU A 593 -5.63 -6.02 -34.64
N ASN A 594 -5.97 -5.42 -35.78
CA ASN A 594 -6.72 -6.07 -36.85
C ASN A 594 -5.83 -6.61 -37.98
N HIS A 595 -6.38 -7.54 -38.77
CA HIS A 595 -5.80 -8.02 -40.02
C HIS A 595 -4.39 -8.62 -39.92
N LEU A 596 -4.10 -9.38 -38.87
CA LEU A 596 -2.82 -10.10 -38.72
C LEU A 596 -2.43 -10.97 -39.92
N THR A 597 -3.41 -11.44 -40.68
CA THR A 597 -3.20 -12.23 -41.91
C THR A 597 -2.59 -11.43 -43.06
N LYS A 598 -2.69 -10.09 -43.04
CA LYS A 598 -2.13 -9.19 -44.06
C LYS A 598 -0.75 -8.65 -43.70
N MET A 599 -0.31 -8.83 -42.44
CA MET A 599 0.99 -8.35 -41.98
C MET A 599 2.15 -9.17 -42.56
N GLY A 600 3.22 -8.48 -42.95
CA GLY A 600 4.45 -9.12 -43.40
C GLY A 600 5.26 -9.71 -42.25
N GLU A 601 6.19 -10.62 -42.57
CA GLU A 601 7.16 -11.17 -41.60
C GLU A 601 7.92 -10.09 -40.78
N PRO A 602 8.41 -8.97 -41.35
CA PRO A 602 9.12 -7.95 -40.55
C PRO A 602 8.19 -7.22 -39.57
N GLU A 603 6.92 -7.00 -39.91
CA GLU A 603 5.93 -6.37 -39.02
C GLU A 603 5.59 -7.32 -37.85
N MET A 604 5.43 -8.61 -38.15
CA MET A 604 5.19 -9.65 -37.17
C MET A 604 6.35 -9.78 -36.16
N GLN A 605 7.61 -9.67 -36.62
CA GLN A 605 8.78 -9.66 -35.72
C GLN A 605 8.82 -8.42 -34.82
N ARG A 606 8.45 -7.25 -35.34
CA ARG A 606 8.39 -6.01 -34.55
C ARG A 606 7.28 -6.06 -33.50
N LEU A 607 6.11 -6.57 -33.86
CA LEU A 607 5.00 -6.77 -32.92
C LEU A 607 5.42 -7.78 -31.84
N LYS A 608 6.18 -8.82 -32.17
CA LYS A 608 6.79 -9.73 -31.18
C LYS A 608 7.67 -8.97 -30.19
N ALA A 609 8.60 -8.16 -30.71
CA ALA A 609 9.53 -7.39 -29.90
C ALA A 609 8.80 -6.38 -29.03
N TRP A 610 7.69 -5.82 -29.51
CA TRP A 610 6.83 -4.95 -28.72
C TRP A 610 6.13 -5.72 -27.60
N VAL A 611 5.47 -6.86 -27.86
CA VAL A 611 4.78 -7.64 -26.82
C VAL A 611 5.72 -8.17 -25.74
N SER A 612 6.90 -8.64 -26.14
CA SER A 612 7.87 -9.33 -25.26
C SER A 612 9.01 -8.46 -24.73
N GLY A 613 9.19 -7.25 -25.28
CA GLY A 613 10.34 -6.40 -24.99
C GLY A 613 10.18 -5.49 -23.77
N VAL A 614 11.19 -4.66 -23.53
CA VAL A 614 11.21 -3.67 -22.43
C VAL A 614 10.09 -2.63 -22.58
N ASP A 615 9.71 -2.33 -23.81
CA ASP A 615 8.60 -1.45 -24.19
C ASP A 615 7.24 -2.18 -24.22
N SER A 616 7.15 -3.35 -23.59
CA SER A 616 5.92 -4.14 -23.55
C SER A 616 4.74 -3.34 -23.01
N PRO A 617 3.53 -3.53 -23.57
CA PRO A 617 2.32 -2.96 -23.01
C PRO A 617 2.06 -3.41 -21.56
N PHE A 618 2.79 -4.39 -21.05
CA PHE A 618 2.68 -4.87 -19.67
C PHE A 618 3.81 -4.37 -18.75
N SER A 619 4.84 -3.71 -19.29
CA SER A 619 6.01 -3.24 -18.54
C SER A 619 5.65 -2.05 -17.61
N GLY A 620 6.09 -2.12 -16.34
CA GLY A 620 6.01 -1.01 -15.37
C GLY A 620 4.60 -0.53 -14.99
N THR A 621 3.53 -1.23 -15.39
CA THR A 621 2.17 -0.71 -15.30
C THR A 621 1.33 -1.43 -14.26
N VAL A 622 0.30 -0.75 -13.76
CA VAL A 622 -0.59 -1.16 -12.68
C VAL A 622 -2.03 -1.10 -13.20
N GLY A 623 -2.79 -2.21 -13.15
CA GLY A 623 -4.14 -2.30 -13.74
C GLY A 623 -4.35 -3.43 -14.77
N ASP A 624 -5.60 -3.55 -15.23
CA ASP A 624 -6.07 -4.52 -16.23
C ASP A 624 -5.66 -4.08 -17.64
N ARG A 625 -4.99 -4.94 -18.41
CA ARG A 625 -4.61 -4.67 -19.80
C ARG A 625 -4.78 -5.92 -20.64
N LEU A 626 -5.50 -5.82 -21.76
CA LEU A 626 -5.63 -6.94 -22.70
C LEU A 626 -5.19 -6.49 -24.09
N VAL A 627 -4.38 -7.32 -24.74
CA VAL A 627 -4.05 -7.16 -26.15
C VAL A 627 -4.85 -8.20 -26.91
N VAL A 628 -5.76 -7.75 -27.77
CA VAL A 628 -6.55 -8.61 -28.65
C VAL A 628 -6.01 -8.51 -30.06
N LEU A 629 -5.57 -9.66 -30.55
CA LEU A 629 -5.02 -9.89 -31.87
C LEU A 629 -6.11 -10.53 -32.74
N GLU A 630 -6.55 -9.87 -33.80
CA GLU A 630 -7.61 -10.37 -34.67
C GLU A 630 -7.07 -10.88 -36.01
N ALA A 631 -7.35 -12.15 -36.31
CA ALA A 631 -7.07 -12.78 -37.59
C ALA A 631 -8.40 -13.07 -38.32
N THR A 632 -8.75 -12.24 -39.30
CA THR A 632 -9.93 -12.40 -40.17
C THR A 632 -9.58 -13.12 -41.46
N LEU A 633 -10.52 -13.97 -41.91
CA LEU A 633 -10.44 -14.65 -43.21
C LEU A 633 -11.57 -14.18 -44.11
N ASP A 634 -11.19 -13.80 -45.33
CA ASP A 634 -12.11 -13.33 -46.38
C ASP A 634 -12.93 -14.47 -47.00
N SER A 635 -12.45 -15.73 -46.89
CA SER A 635 -13.19 -16.94 -47.25
C SER A 635 -12.85 -18.08 -46.30
N ALA A 636 -13.78 -18.46 -45.43
CA ALA A 636 -13.68 -19.76 -44.76
C ALA A 636 -14.15 -20.81 -45.76
N PRO A 637 -13.31 -21.77 -46.19
CA PRO A 637 -13.81 -22.87 -46.99
C PRO A 637 -14.88 -23.60 -46.17
N SER A 638 -15.98 -23.98 -46.81
CA SER A 638 -17.16 -24.62 -46.19
C SER A 638 -16.85 -25.91 -45.40
N SER A 639 -15.62 -26.42 -45.51
CA SER A 639 -15.11 -27.58 -44.79
C SER A 639 -14.45 -27.26 -43.43
N LEU A 640 -14.23 -26.00 -43.07
CA LEU A 640 -13.44 -25.56 -41.91
C LEU A 640 -14.29 -25.49 -40.63
N ASN A 641 -14.95 -26.61 -40.28
CA ASN A 641 -15.86 -26.71 -39.13
C ASN A 641 -15.18 -27.24 -37.84
N GLN A 642 -13.92 -27.66 -37.90
CA GLN A 642 -13.20 -28.23 -36.75
C GLN A 642 -12.05 -27.34 -36.29
N THR A 643 -11.83 -27.29 -34.96
CA THR A 643 -10.73 -26.59 -34.30
C THR A 643 -9.34 -26.99 -34.82
N SER A 644 -9.18 -28.22 -35.32
CA SER A 644 -7.95 -28.75 -35.91
C SER A 644 -7.52 -28.03 -37.19
N ASP A 645 -8.46 -27.59 -38.02
CA ASP A 645 -8.16 -26.91 -39.27
C ASP A 645 -7.77 -25.44 -39.04
N TRP A 646 -8.34 -24.82 -38.01
CA TRP A 646 -7.94 -23.49 -37.54
C TRP A 646 -6.50 -23.48 -37.00
N LEU A 647 -6.09 -24.51 -36.27
CA LEU A 647 -4.72 -24.67 -35.77
C LEU A 647 -3.70 -24.87 -36.92
N ARG A 648 -4.07 -25.59 -37.98
CA ARG A 648 -3.24 -25.72 -39.18
C ARG A 648 -3.05 -24.41 -39.93
N PHE A 649 -4.08 -23.57 -39.96
CA PHE A 649 -4.00 -22.24 -40.56
C PHE A 649 -3.07 -21.32 -39.76
N VAL A 650 -3.22 -21.29 -38.43
CA VAL A 650 -2.32 -20.56 -37.52
C VAL A 650 -0.88 -20.98 -37.75
N GLY A 651 -0.59 -22.29 -37.80
CA GLY A 651 0.76 -22.79 -38.06
C GLY A 651 1.36 -22.44 -39.42
N ARG A 652 0.54 -22.00 -40.40
CA ARG A 652 1.01 -21.58 -41.73
C ARG A 652 1.24 -20.07 -41.84
N HIS A 653 0.43 -19.26 -41.17
CA HIS A 653 0.45 -17.80 -41.31
C HIS A 653 1.05 -17.07 -40.11
N ILE A 654 1.12 -17.73 -38.94
CA ILE A 654 1.71 -17.18 -37.72
C ILE A 654 2.95 -18.03 -37.41
N PRO A 655 4.15 -17.43 -37.29
CA PRO A 655 5.36 -18.18 -36.96
C PRO A 655 5.16 -19.00 -35.68
N VAL A 656 5.64 -20.24 -35.64
CA VAL A 656 5.45 -21.13 -34.47
C VAL A 656 6.04 -20.52 -33.18
N LEU A 657 7.15 -19.80 -33.30
CA LEU A 657 7.82 -19.07 -32.21
C LEU A 657 6.99 -17.91 -31.63
N TRP A 658 5.86 -17.59 -32.26
CA TRP A 658 4.93 -16.54 -31.84
C TRP A 658 3.82 -17.10 -30.95
N LEU A 659 3.50 -18.40 -31.08
CA LEU A 659 2.48 -19.07 -30.28
C LEU A 659 2.85 -19.14 -28.79
N GLU A 660 4.14 -19.16 -28.46
CA GLU A 660 4.64 -19.17 -27.07
C GLU A 660 4.32 -17.88 -26.31
N HIS A 661 4.00 -16.79 -27.01
CA HIS A 661 3.72 -15.47 -26.43
C HIS A 661 2.22 -15.17 -26.36
N LEU A 662 1.37 -16.12 -26.77
CA LEU A 662 -0.08 -16.03 -26.68
C LEU A 662 -0.57 -16.78 -25.45
N ASP A 663 -1.40 -16.11 -24.64
CA ASP A 663 -1.98 -16.73 -23.46
C ASP A 663 -3.21 -17.59 -23.80
N ALA A 664 -3.95 -17.19 -24.84
CA ALA A 664 -5.09 -17.96 -25.33
C ALA A 664 -5.43 -17.68 -26.80
N ILE A 665 -6.02 -18.70 -27.43
CA ILE A 665 -6.57 -18.65 -28.79
C ILE A 665 -8.08 -18.89 -28.70
N LEU A 666 -8.85 -17.97 -29.27
CA LEU A 666 -10.31 -17.98 -29.30
C LEU A 666 -10.76 -18.18 -30.75
N THR A 667 -11.50 -19.24 -31.00
CA THR A 667 -12.03 -19.58 -32.33
C THR A 667 -13.50 -19.23 -32.43
N PHE A 668 -13.87 -18.49 -33.47
CA PHE A 668 -15.23 -18.07 -33.76
C PHE A 668 -15.77 -18.88 -34.95
N SER A 669 -16.96 -19.44 -34.78
CA SER A 669 -17.72 -20.12 -35.83
C SER A 669 -18.69 -19.16 -36.52
N GLN A 670 -19.21 -19.56 -37.69
CA GLN A 670 -20.32 -18.83 -38.31
C GLN A 670 -21.61 -19.05 -37.52
N PRO A 671 -22.47 -18.02 -37.39
CA PRO A 671 -23.72 -18.16 -36.65
C PRO A 671 -24.72 -19.06 -37.38
N ASN A 672 -25.40 -19.90 -36.63
CA ASN A 672 -26.43 -20.81 -37.14
C ASN A 672 -27.67 -20.05 -37.65
N ALA A 673 -28.57 -20.73 -38.38
CA ALA A 673 -29.79 -20.10 -38.90
C ALA A 673 -30.69 -19.48 -37.80
N SER A 674 -30.81 -20.15 -36.65
CA SER A 674 -31.52 -19.65 -35.47
C SER A 674 -30.86 -18.40 -34.87
N GLU A 675 -29.54 -18.40 -34.77
CA GLU A 675 -28.75 -17.27 -34.23
C GLU A 675 -28.84 -16.06 -35.17
N ARG A 676 -28.71 -16.27 -36.49
CA ARG A 676 -28.89 -15.23 -37.50
C ARG A 676 -30.27 -14.58 -37.43
N ARG A 677 -31.30 -15.37 -37.16
CA ARG A 677 -32.66 -14.87 -36.95
C ARG A 677 -32.78 -14.00 -35.71
N ARG A 678 -32.25 -14.46 -34.58
CA ARG A 678 -32.24 -13.67 -33.35
C ARG A 678 -31.45 -12.37 -33.51
N ILE A 679 -30.32 -12.39 -34.23
CA ILE A 679 -29.56 -11.18 -34.58
C ILE A 679 -30.41 -10.20 -35.41
N ALA A 680 -31.17 -10.69 -36.39
CA ALA A 680 -32.05 -9.85 -37.20
C ALA A 680 -33.20 -9.23 -36.37
N GLU A 681 -33.81 -10.02 -35.48
CA GLU A 681 -34.84 -9.54 -34.56
C GLU A 681 -34.29 -8.46 -33.60
N ASP A 682 -33.10 -8.65 -33.03
CA ASP A 682 -32.44 -7.66 -32.18
C ASP A 682 -32.11 -6.36 -32.96
N MET A 683 -31.70 -6.46 -34.22
CA MET A 683 -31.44 -5.28 -35.06
C MET A 683 -32.73 -4.50 -35.35
N LEU A 684 -33.85 -5.19 -35.65
CA LEU A 684 -35.15 -4.55 -35.85
C LEU A 684 -35.69 -3.92 -34.57
N ALA A 685 -35.48 -4.56 -33.41
CA ALA A 685 -35.84 -3.99 -32.12
C ALA A 685 -35.06 -2.69 -31.83
N LYS A 686 -33.75 -2.65 -32.12
CA LYS A 686 -32.94 -1.42 -32.00
C LYS A 686 -33.39 -0.34 -32.97
N LEU A 687 -33.76 -0.70 -34.19
CA LEU A 687 -34.31 0.24 -35.18
C LEU A 687 -35.65 0.81 -34.70
N GLN A 688 -36.52 -0.03 -34.12
CA GLN A 688 -37.76 0.41 -33.47
C GLN A 688 -37.47 1.40 -32.34
N GLU A 689 -36.53 1.09 -31.44
CA GLU A 689 -36.16 1.97 -30.33
C GLU A 689 -35.71 3.35 -30.81
N LYS A 690 -34.90 3.42 -31.89
CA LYS A 690 -34.51 4.68 -32.54
C LYS A 690 -35.69 5.43 -33.17
N ALA A 691 -36.73 4.73 -33.62
CA ALA A 691 -37.87 5.31 -34.32
C ALA A 691 -39.02 5.76 -33.38
N VAL A 692 -39.04 5.28 -32.12
CA VAL A 692 -40.03 5.67 -31.09
C VAL A 692 -40.10 7.20 -30.85
N PRO A 693 -38.98 7.94 -30.72
CA PRO A 693 -39.01 9.40 -30.54
C PRO A 693 -39.71 10.14 -31.69
N SER A 694 -39.71 9.56 -32.89
CA SER A 694 -40.37 10.09 -34.08
C SER A 694 -41.84 9.68 -34.21
N GLY A 695 -42.41 9.01 -33.20
CA GLY A 695 -43.80 8.58 -33.19
C GLY A 695 -44.10 7.40 -34.14
N VAL A 696 -43.07 6.66 -34.56
CA VAL A 696 -43.20 5.54 -35.50
C VAL A 696 -43.25 4.21 -34.74
N ARG A 697 -44.21 3.35 -35.11
CA ARG A 697 -44.31 1.97 -34.64
C ARG A 697 -44.07 1.01 -35.80
N ILE A 698 -43.00 0.24 -35.72
CA ILE A 698 -42.60 -0.79 -36.67
C ILE A 698 -43.02 -2.14 -36.10
N THR A 699 -43.68 -2.93 -36.94
CA THR A 699 -44.14 -4.29 -36.63
C THR A 699 -43.53 -5.26 -37.64
N TRP A 700 -43.26 -6.49 -37.23
CA TRP A 700 -42.77 -7.55 -38.10
C TRP A 700 -43.51 -8.85 -37.78
N GLU A 701 -43.67 -9.72 -38.77
CA GLU A 701 -44.28 -11.04 -38.53
C GLU A 701 -43.31 -11.97 -37.82
N GLY A 702 -43.86 -12.85 -36.97
CA GLY A 702 -43.09 -13.69 -36.04
C GLY A 702 -42.13 -14.67 -36.69
N THR A 703 -42.19 -14.88 -38.02
CA THR A 703 -41.23 -15.68 -38.80
C THR A 703 -40.69 -14.87 -39.97
N LEU A 704 -39.66 -14.05 -39.73
CA LEU A 704 -38.85 -13.51 -40.83
C LEU A 704 -38.13 -14.68 -41.52
N PRO A 705 -38.39 -14.94 -42.81
CA PRO A 705 -37.68 -15.97 -43.55
C PRO A 705 -36.26 -15.47 -43.82
N VAL A 706 -35.36 -15.69 -42.87
CA VAL A 706 -33.95 -15.30 -42.96
C VAL A 706 -33.27 -15.92 -44.20
N GLU A 707 -33.77 -17.07 -44.65
CA GLU A 707 -33.39 -17.74 -45.90
C GLU A 707 -33.86 -16.99 -47.16
N ALA A 708 -35.03 -16.34 -47.13
CA ALA A 708 -35.57 -15.55 -48.25
C ALA A 708 -34.98 -14.13 -48.35
N VAL A 709 -34.25 -13.68 -47.34
CA VAL A 709 -33.48 -12.42 -47.35
C VAL A 709 -32.17 -12.58 -48.14
N GLY A 710 -31.96 -13.69 -48.84
CA GLY A 710 -30.83 -13.86 -49.77
C GLY A 710 -29.48 -13.93 -49.06
N LEU A 711 -29.39 -14.72 -47.98
CA LEU A 711 -28.11 -15.13 -47.43
C LEU A 711 -27.50 -16.17 -48.38
N CYS A 712 -26.70 -15.72 -49.36
CA CYS A 712 -25.80 -16.63 -50.05
C CYS A 712 -24.91 -17.31 -48.99
N PRO A 713 -24.73 -18.64 -49.02
CA PRO A 713 -23.80 -19.33 -48.13
C PRO A 713 -22.36 -18.79 -48.25
N GLU A 714 -22.05 -18.13 -49.36
CA GLU A 714 -20.75 -17.57 -49.73
C GLU A 714 -20.58 -16.09 -49.31
N ASP A 715 -21.67 -15.35 -49.08
CA ASP A 715 -21.59 -13.94 -48.66
C ASP A 715 -21.50 -13.83 -47.14
N GLN A 716 -20.28 -13.56 -46.68
CA GLN A 716 -19.88 -12.91 -45.43
C GLN A 716 -20.99 -12.81 -44.36
N ALA A 717 -20.94 -13.75 -43.42
CA ALA A 717 -21.84 -13.89 -42.27
C ALA A 717 -22.27 -12.54 -41.65
N CYS A 718 -23.56 -12.37 -41.34
CA CYS A 718 -24.20 -11.24 -40.64
C CYS A 718 -23.96 -9.81 -41.15
N TRP A 719 -22.91 -9.52 -41.92
CA TRP A 719 -22.62 -8.22 -42.53
C TRP A 719 -23.66 -7.87 -43.59
N GLY A 720 -24.03 -8.84 -44.43
CA GLY A 720 -25.13 -8.67 -45.38
C GLY A 720 -26.48 -8.41 -44.70
N LEU A 721 -26.72 -9.00 -43.53
CA LEU A 721 -27.91 -8.72 -42.71
C LEU A 721 -27.87 -7.30 -42.14
N HIS A 722 -26.72 -6.88 -41.61
CA HIS A 722 -26.53 -5.53 -41.09
C HIS A 722 -26.78 -4.47 -42.16
N TRP A 723 -26.18 -4.62 -43.35
CA TRP A 723 -26.37 -3.69 -44.47
C TRP A 723 -27.84 -3.60 -44.91
N ARG A 724 -28.52 -4.74 -45.06
CA ARG A 724 -29.93 -4.79 -45.48
C ARG A 724 -30.90 -4.24 -44.43
N ILE A 725 -30.62 -4.40 -43.14
CA ILE A 725 -31.50 -3.93 -42.06
C ILE A 725 -31.13 -2.50 -41.64
N ALA A 726 -29.89 -2.27 -41.24
CA ALA A 726 -29.46 -0.97 -40.74
C ALA A 726 -29.38 0.06 -41.86
N GLU A 727 -28.76 -0.24 -43.00
CA GLU A 727 -28.56 0.80 -44.02
C GLU A 727 -29.79 0.98 -44.89
N ARG A 728 -30.37 -0.11 -45.40
CA ARG A 728 -31.48 -0.03 -46.36
C ARG A 728 -32.84 0.28 -45.72
N LEU A 729 -33.20 -0.32 -44.57
CA LEU A 729 -34.46 0.01 -43.91
C LEU A 729 -34.40 1.37 -43.20
N GLU A 730 -33.26 1.79 -42.65
CA GLU A 730 -33.16 3.16 -42.10
C GLU A 730 -33.28 4.21 -43.22
N GLN A 731 -32.71 3.98 -44.41
CA GLN A 731 -32.91 4.85 -45.57
C GLN A 731 -34.38 4.91 -46.02
N GLU A 732 -35.07 3.78 -46.10
CA GLU A 732 -36.51 3.75 -46.41
C GLU A 732 -37.35 4.46 -45.34
N LEU A 733 -37.03 4.25 -44.07
CA LEU A 733 -37.70 4.91 -42.94
C LEU A 733 -37.50 6.43 -43.00
N ALA A 734 -36.27 6.89 -43.26
CA ALA A 734 -35.97 8.30 -43.42
C ALA A 734 -36.74 8.91 -44.60
N GLY A 735 -36.81 8.21 -45.74
CA GLY A 735 -37.60 8.62 -46.89
C GLY A 735 -39.10 8.74 -46.58
N GLN A 736 -39.66 7.77 -45.86
CA GLN A 736 -41.07 7.80 -45.47
C GLN A 736 -41.39 8.87 -44.42
N LEU A 737 -40.46 9.16 -43.50
CA LEU A 737 -40.58 10.25 -42.53
C LEU A 737 -40.56 11.62 -43.22
N LEU A 738 -39.69 11.82 -44.21
CA LEU A 738 -39.65 13.04 -45.02
C LEU A 738 -40.95 13.26 -45.81
N GLN A 739 -41.54 12.18 -46.33
CA GLN A 739 -42.82 12.23 -47.05
C GLN A 739 -44.04 12.43 -46.12
N ALA A 740 -43.93 12.04 -44.85
CA ALA A 740 -45.03 12.06 -43.88
C ALA A 740 -45.08 13.34 -43.02
N GLN A 741 -44.45 14.43 -43.45
CA GLN A 741 -44.36 15.72 -42.73
C GLN A 741 -45.71 16.38 -42.33
N ALA A 742 -46.86 15.75 -42.54
CA ALA A 742 -48.12 16.15 -41.97
C ALA A 742 -48.90 14.92 -41.45
N SER A 743 -49.11 14.89 -40.12
CA SER A 743 -50.07 14.09 -39.35
C SER A 743 -49.74 12.63 -38.96
N GLY A 744 -49.77 12.40 -37.64
CA GLY A 744 -50.11 11.12 -37.02
C GLY A 744 -48.97 10.15 -36.73
N SER A 745 -49.16 9.31 -35.71
CA SER A 745 -48.30 8.16 -35.42
C SER A 745 -48.28 7.21 -36.62
N LEU A 746 -47.11 7.05 -37.23
CA LEU A 746 -46.93 6.17 -38.39
C LEU A 746 -46.78 4.73 -37.90
N SER A 747 -47.62 3.84 -38.41
CA SER A 747 -47.49 2.40 -38.18
C SER A 747 -46.96 1.74 -39.45
N LEU A 748 -45.79 1.11 -39.34
CA LEU A 748 -45.07 0.45 -40.43
C LEU A 748 -44.97 -1.05 -40.15
N LYS A 749 -44.98 -1.84 -41.21
CA LYS A 749 -44.81 -3.30 -41.18
C LYS A 749 -43.63 -3.68 -42.07
N VAL A 750 -42.70 -4.46 -41.53
CA VAL A 750 -41.60 -5.05 -42.28
C VAL A 750 -42.15 -6.25 -43.07
N VAL A 751 -42.02 -6.21 -44.40
CA VAL A 751 -42.47 -7.29 -45.29
C VAL A 751 -41.32 -7.68 -46.23
N VAL A 752 -41.22 -8.96 -46.56
CA VAL A 752 -40.31 -9.44 -47.59
C VAL A 752 -41.02 -9.37 -48.94
N ARG A 753 -40.54 -8.51 -49.86
CA ARG A 753 -40.99 -8.45 -51.26
C ARG A 753 -39.78 -8.61 -52.19
N ASP A 754 -39.89 -9.51 -53.16
CA ASP A 754 -38.84 -9.78 -54.18
C ASP A 754 -37.45 -10.11 -53.58
N GLY A 755 -37.41 -10.86 -52.47
CA GLY A 755 -36.15 -11.22 -51.80
C GLY A 755 -35.45 -10.06 -51.07
N SER A 756 -36.15 -8.93 -50.86
CA SER A 756 -35.67 -7.76 -50.12
C SER A 756 -36.62 -7.36 -48.98
N LEU A 757 -36.07 -6.83 -47.89
CA LEU A 757 -36.85 -6.28 -46.78
C LEU A 757 -37.33 -4.88 -47.17
N LYS A 758 -38.63 -4.61 -47.01
CA LYS A 758 -39.24 -3.28 -47.27
C LYS A 758 -40.17 -2.86 -46.12
N LEU A 759 -40.29 -1.56 -45.88
CA LEU A 759 -41.24 -0.97 -44.93
C LEU A 759 -42.55 -0.56 -45.62
N VAL A 760 -43.69 -1.09 -45.16
CA VAL A 760 -45.03 -0.79 -45.70
C VAL A 760 -45.93 -0.20 -44.60
N ARG A 761 -46.74 0.81 -44.90
CA ARG A 761 -47.68 1.39 -43.92
C ARG A 761 -48.78 0.39 -43.54
N SER A 762 -48.93 0.09 -42.25
CA SER A 762 -50.01 -0.79 -41.76
C SER A 762 -51.34 -0.03 -41.79
N GLY A 763 -52.23 -0.44 -42.69
CA GLY A 763 -53.54 0.21 -42.91
C GLY A 763 -53.94 0.29 -44.38
N ILE A 764 -53.00 0.08 -45.31
CA ILE A 764 -53.33 -0.13 -46.72
C ILE A 764 -53.53 -1.63 -46.88
N GLN A 765 -54.80 -2.07 -46.93
CA GLN A 765 -55.12 -3.39 -47.49
C GLN A 765 -54.45 -3.47 -48.87
N ASP A 766 -53.67 -4.52 -49.08
CA ASP A 766 -53.21 -4.93 -50.41
C ASP A 766 -54.44 -4.97 -51.34
N GLN A 767 -54.64 -3.93 -52.13
CA GLN A 767 -55.44 -4.00 -53.34
C GLN A 767 -54.46 -3.96 -54.51
N ALA A 768 -54.22 -5.18 -55.02
CA ALA A 768 -53.62 -5.58 -56.30
C ALA A 768 -52.15 -5.20 -56.53
#